data_AF-A0AAE0R956-F1
#
_entry.id   AF-A0AAE0R956-F1
#
_cell.length_a   1.000
_cell.length_b   1.000
_cell.length_c   1.000
_cell.angle_alpha   90.00
_cell.angle_beta   90.00
_cell.angle_gamma   90.00
#
_symmetry.space_group_name_H-M   'P 1'
#
loop_
_entity.id
_entity.type
_entity.pdbx_description
1 polymer ?
#
loop_
_entity_poly.entity_id
_entity_poly.type
_entity_poly.pdbx_seq_one_letter_code
_entity_poly.pdbx_strand_id
1 'polypeptide(L)'
;MAVVVNPGLDRSAPPHSPMALVTLLNGLHHWTPTIPRSRGHVSSNLIYPPLLSQSQIVVVGGLWNCQSAVRKADFISALASHYSFDFLALTETWISPQNTATPAALSSAYTFFNSPRESGRGGGTVSVTSPINLFIIVIYRPPGPLGNFLDEMDTLLSVFPSDSTPLTVLGDFNLPSDKLHSSGLLALLNSFSLSFNSCPPTHKEGNVLDLVFTHPSPATDMTVTPLHISDHHLVSFTITLPVLPKPNSQHLSLTRQNLHSISPSSVASCTLSSLPDHESFSSLPLDSATDTLLFSLSSTMDLLCPLSTIRKKNSSTAPWLSDVLCNNRRELRSAVRKWKKSKLDTDLISYRTLLSKFSLDVTSAKTSFYKEKLETSAQDPRKLHNIFSSLLNPLAPPSPSSLTAEDLATFYTEKIERICQTFTSLPTSPTSHSQHSATPSLTQLSTVASEEVLQITRSCNPTTCPLDPIPSAMLQTISRDLLPFITTVINGSLTYGHVPTAFKKARVIPILKKPALDPTDISDYRPVSLLSFLSKILERIVCNQLSDYLMQNNVHDPNQSGFKAAHSPETALLAVTEKLHAARSAKLSSVLILLDLSAAFDTVNHKTLLSTLRSLGICGTAWEWFASYLDGCLYQLTCQGLTSAPRRLSTGVPQGSVLGPLLFSLYTHSLGKVISSHGFSYHCYADDTQLILSFPPSDTTASARISACLADISSWMTAHQLKLNPSKTELLIVPGDPSPAQNLAISLSYSMISPSASARNLGVTMDNQLSFSSHVTNVTHSCRFLLYNIRRIQPFLSTQATQVLVQSLVISRLDYCNSLLAGLPLNAIRPLQMIQNAAA
;
A
#
# COMPACT_ATOMS: atom_id res chain seq x y z
N MET A 1 -36.93 18.07 10.43
CA MET A 1 -35.67 18.43 11.10
C MET A 1 -35.18 19.75 10.58
N ALA A 2 -34.46 20.48 11.41
CA ALA A 2 -33.79 21.71 11.04
C ALA A 2 -32.51 21.90 11.86
N VAL A 3 -31.60 22.74 11.37
CA VAL A 3 -30.47 23.23 12.15
C VAL A 3 -30.46 24.74 12.08
N VAL A 4 -30.30 25.37 13.24
CA VAL A 4 -30.12 26.81 13.41
C VAL A 4 -28.61 27.04 13.58
N VAL A 5 -27.98 27.86 12.76
CA VAL A 5 -26.51 28.09 12.81
C VAL A 5 -26.22 29.57 13.01
N ASN A 6 -25.35 29.89 13.98
CA ASN A 6 -24.91 31.26 14.19
C ASN A 6 -24.06 31.71 12.98
N PRO A 7 -24.45 32.77 12.24
CA PRO A 7 -23.64 33.28 11.14
C PRO A 7 -22.27 33.85 11.60
N GLY A 8 -22.10 34.13 12.89
CA GLY A 8 -20.89 34.63 13.55
C GLY A 8 -19.89 33.55 13.99
N LEU A 9 -19.90 32.35 13.41
CA LEU A 9 -18.87 31.31 13.60
C LEU A 9 -17.44 31.72 13.13
N ASP A 10 -17.25 33.01 12.87
CA ASP A 10 -16.00 33.72 12.63
C ASP A 10 -15.86 34.82 13.70
N ARG A 11 -15.17 34.53 14.81
CA ARG A 11 -14.86 35.53 15.85
C ARG A 11 -13.78 36.55 15.39
N SER A 12 -13.34 36.52 14.13
CA SER A 12 -12.23 37.33 13.62
C SER A 12 -12.49 38.12 12.32
N ALA A 13 -13.67 38.03 11.70
CA ALA A 13 -13.99 38.76 10.46
C ALA A 13 -15.24 39.65 10.58
N PRO A 14 -15.33 40.75 9.79
CA PRO A 14 -16.43 41.71 9.88
C PRO A 14 -17.80 41.11 9.50
N PRO A 15 -18.92 41.67 10.04
CA PRO A 15 -20.20 41.00 10.28
C PRO A 15 -21.09 40.73 9.05
N HIS A 16 -20.55 40.71 7.83
CA HIS A 16 -21.32 40.57 6.60
C HIS A 16 -20.74 39.53 5.64
N SER A 17 -20.72 38.25 6.05
CA SER A 17 -20.48 37.15 5.11
C SER A 17 -21.38 35.94 5.45
N PRO A 18 -22.29 35.49 4.57
CA PRO A 18 -23.01 34.25 4.76
C PRO A 18 -22.25 33.14 4.03
N MET A 19 -21.41 32.39 4.74
CA MET A 19 -20.76 31.18 4.23
C MET A 19 -21.00 29.99 5.16
N ALA A 20 -22.25 29.56 5.27
CA ALA A 20 -22.59 28.19 5.64
C ALA A 20 -23.22 27.50 4.43
N LEU A 21 -22.58 26.43 3.92
CA LEU A 21 -23.07 25.67 2.76
C LEU A 21 -23.76 24.39 3.23
N VAL A 22 -25.09 24.41 3.28
CA VAL A 22 -25.87 23.27 3.76
C VAL A 22 -26.39 22.43 2.59
N THR A 23 -26.09 21.13 2.61
CA THR A 23 -26.70 20.13 1.72
C THR A 23 -27.64 19.25 2.56
N LEU A 24 -28.94 19.41 2.36
CA LEU A 24 -29.96 18.58 3.00
C LEU A 24 -30.37 17.43 2.07
N LEU A 25 -30.24 16.19 2.55
CA LEU A 25 -30.64 14.96 1.83
C LEU A 25 -32.02 14.47 2.32
N ASN A 26 -32.88 14.02 1.40
CA ASN A 26 -34.23 13.52 1.69
C ASN A 26 -34.28 11.99 1.74
N GLY A 27 -34.62 11.43 2.91
CA GLY A 27 -35.09 10.04 3.07
C GLY A 27 -34.03 8.94 2.93
N LEU A 28 -34.14 7.89 3.76
CA LEU A 28 -33.28 6.69 3.68
C LEU A 28 -33.82 5.61 2.71
N HIS A 29 -35.12 5.61 2.41
CA HIS A 29 -35.75 4.61 1.52
C HIS A 29 -35.67 4.90 0.01
N HIS A 30 -35.16 6.06 -0.40
CA HIS A 30 -34.91 6.39 -1.81
C HIS A 30 -33.48 6.89 -2.00
N TRP A 31 -32.51 6.11 -1.51
CA TRP A 31 -31.10 6.40 -1.70
C TRP A 31 -30.67 6.06 -3.14
N THR A 32 -30.67 7.06 -4.02
CA THR A 32 -29.86 7.05 -5.26
C THR A 32 -28.67 8.00 -5.06
N PRO A 33 -27.43 7.57 -5.36
CA PRO A 33 -26.23 8.30 -4.98
C PRO A 33 -26.10 9.60 -5.77
N THR A 34 -26.52 10.71 -5.17
CA THR A 34 -26.13 12.06 -5.61
C THR A 34 -25.23 12.66 -4.54
N ILE A 35 -23.92 12.44 -4.71
CA ILE A 35 -22.88 13.08 -3.90
C ILE A 35 -22.94 14.60 -4.13
N PRO A 36 -22.92 15.46 -3.09
CA PRO A 36 -22.78 16.90 -3.27
C PRO A 36 -21.42 17.22 -3.89
N ARG A 37 -21.44 17.69 -5.12
CA ARG A 37 -20.29 18.30 -5.78
C ARG A 37 -20.20 19.77 -5.42
N SER A 38 -19.42 20.11 -4.42
CA SER A 38 -18.95 21.49 -4.26
C SER A 38 -17.60 21.55 -3.55
N ARG A 39 -16.53 21.64 -4.35
CA ARG A 39 -15.24 22.15 -3.89
C ARG A 39 -15.32 23.68 -3.84
N GLY A 40 -15.07 24.25 -2.66
CA GLY A 40 -14.85 25.67 -2.47
C GLY A 40 -13.66 26.19 -3.29
N HIS A 41 -13.68 27.51 -3.51
CA HIS A 41 -12.64 28.25 -4.21
C HIS A 41 -11.54 28.63 -3.22
N VAL A 42 -10.29 28.24 -3.47
CA VAL A 42 -9.14 28.94 -2.89
C VAL A 42 -8.93 30.19 -3.73
N SER A 43 -9.09 31.38 -3.14
CA SER A 43 -8.68 32.65 -3.75
C SER A 43 -7.26 32.96 -3.30
N SER A 44 -6.32 32.96 -4.23
CA SER A 44 -4.89 33.13 -3.99
C SER A 44 -4.43 34.58 -3.89
N ASN A 45 -5.19 35.51 -3.29
CA ASN A 45 -4.79 36.93 -3.18
C ASN A 45 -5.53 37.70 -2.07
N LEU A 46 -5.41 37.31 -0.80
CA LEU A 46 -5.74 38.20 0.31
C LEU A 46 -4.56 38.28 1.27
N ILE A 47 -4.04 39.51 1.44
CA ILE A 47 -3.10 39.86 2.49
C ILE A 47 -3.91 39.92 3.78
N TYR A 48 -3.60 39.06 4.74
CA TYR A 48 -4.23 39.09 6.06
C TYR A 48 -3.17 39.41 7.14
N PRO A 49 -3.53 40.23 8.14
CA PRO A 49 -2.63 40.61 9.21
C PRO A 49 -2.28 39.38 10.08
N PRO A 50 -1.16 39.43 10.83
CA PRO A 50 -0.77 38.31 11.69
C PRO A 50 -1.80 38.16 12.81
N LEU A 51 -2.46 37.01 12.89
CA LEU A 51 -3.35 36.66 13.99
C LEU A 51 -2.76 35.53 14.83
N LEU A 52 -2.89 35.75 16.13
CA LEU A 52 -2.22 35.12 17.26
C LEU A 52 -2.43 33.60 17.32
N SER A 53 -1.43 32.94 17.90
CA SER A 53 -1.38 31.52 18.25
C SER A 53 -2.57 31.10 19.14
N GLN A 54 -3.64 30.59 18.55
CA GLN A 54 -4.61 29.75 19.26
C GLN A 54 -4.63 28.36 18.64
N SER A 55 -4.37 27.35 19.47
CA SER A 55 -4.12 25.96 19.07
C SER A 55 -5.38 25.10 18.95
N GLN A 56 -6.56 25.58 19.35
CA GLN A 56 -7.84 24.83 19.35
C GLN A 56 -9.04 25.76 19.14
N ILE A 57 -10.09 25.27 18.47
CA ILE A 57 -11.37 25.98 18.30
C ILE A 57 -12.45 25.27 19.11
N VAL A 58 -13.24 26.03 19.89
CA VAL A 58 -14.33 25.51 20.73
C VAL A 58 -15.68 25.86 20.10
N VAL A 59 -16.56 24.87 19.94
CA VAL A 59 -17.91 25.00 19.35
C VAL A 59 -18.97 24.59 20.36
N VAL A 60 -19.97 25.43 20.59
CA VAL A 60 -21.10 25.16 21.51
C VAL A 60 -22.31 24.67 20.71
N GLY A 61 -22.74 23.44 20.95
CA GLY A 61 -23.85 22.78 20.26
C GLY A 61 -25.08 22.58 21.14
N GLY A 62 -26.26 22.56 20.52
CA GLY A 62 -27.52 22.20 21.16
C GLY A 62 -28.33 21.18 20.36
N LEU A 63 -29.11 20.35 21.04
CA LEU A 63 -30.07 19.41 20.48
C LEU A 63 -31.41 19.53 21.20
N TRP A 64 -32.50 19.68 20.45
CA TRP A 64 -33.84 19.69 21.02
C TRP A 64 -34.89 19.07 20.09
N ASN A 65 -35.61 18.07 20.60
CA ASN A 65 -36.87 17.65 20.01
C ASN A 65 -37.97 18.65 20.38
N CYS A 66 -38.33 19.49 19.41
CA CYS A 66 -39.17 20.64 19.66
C CYS A 66 -40.66 20.39 19.40
N GLN A 67 -41.07 19.21 18.92
CA GLN A 67 -42.48 18.86 18.67
C GLN A 67 -43.31 20.02 18.09
N SER A 68 -43.07 20.35 16.83
CA SER A 68 -43.50 21.58 16.12
C SER A 68 -42.65 22.81 16.38
N ALA A 69 -41.82 23.14 15.40
CA ALA A 69 -41.13 24.43 15.31
C ALA A 69 -42.07 25.57 14.92
N VAL A 70 -43.22 25.26 14.30
CA VAL A 70 -44.15 26.25 13.74
C VAL A 70 -44.70 27.20 14.79
N ARG A 71 -45.06 26.66 15.96
CA ARG A 71 -45.64 27.42 17.08
C ARG A 71 -44.59 27.93 18.08
N LYS A 72 -43.30 27.59 17.85
CA LYS A 72 -42.20 27.81 18.81
C LYS A 72 -41.05 28.61 18.18
N ALA A 73 -41.28 29.28 17.04
CA ALA A 73 -40.24 29.97 16.28
C ALA A 73 -39.49 31.02 17.13
N ASP A 74 -40.23 31.92 17.78
CA ASP A 74 -39.63 32.97 18.62
C ASP A 74 -38.89 32.37 19.82
N PHE A 75 -39.44 31.30 20.40
CA PHE A 75 -38.81 30.59 21.51
C PHE A 75 -37.48 29.93 21.09
N ILE A 76 -37.43 29.27 19.93
CA ILE A 76 -36.21 28.65 19.39
C ILE A 76 -35.12 29.70 19.18
N SER A 77 -35.46 30.87 18.64
CA SER A 77 -34.52 31.97 18.42
C SER A 77 -34.01 32.55 19.75
N ALA A 78 -34.90 32.76 20.71
CA ALA A 78 -34.55 33.21 22.06
C ALA A 78 -33.67 32.18 22.79
N LEU A 79 -33.97 30.89 22.65
CA LEU A 79 -33.20 29.78 23.24
C LEU A 79 -31.78 29.73 22.66
N ALA A 80 -31.64 29.79 21.33
CA ALA A 80 -30.34 29.81 20.67
C ALA A 80 -29.49 31.00 21.13
N SER A 81 -30.11 32.18 21.27
CA SER A 81 -29.46 33.40 21.75
C SER A 81 -29.08 33.32 23.24
N HIS A 82 -29.96 32.81 24.09
CA HIS A 82 -29.75 32.72 25.55
C HIS A 82 -28.56 31.81 25.90
N TYR A 83 -28.47 30.65 25.23
CA TYR A 83 -27.38 29.69 25.44
C TYR A 83 -26.15 29.97 24.56
N SER A 84 -26.19 31.01 23.72
CA SER A 84 -25.11 31.36 22.79
C SER A 84 -24.65 30.17 21.93
N PHE A 85 -25.60 29.39 21.40
CA PHE A 85 -25.27 28.21 20.58
C PHE A 85 -24.61 28.63 19.26
N ASP A 86 -23.53 27.94 18.87
CA ASP A 86 -22.97 28.04 17.53
C ASP A 86 -23.84 27.28 16.52
N PHE A 87 -24.44 26.16 16.97
CA PHE A 87 -25.53 25.50 16.26
C PHE A 87 -26.56 24.88 17.21
N LEU A 88 -27.83 24.86 16.79
CA LEU A 88 -28.93 24.17 17.48
C LEU A 88 -29.64 23.23 16.50
N ALA A 89 -29.55 21.92 16.74
CA ALA A 89 -30.23 20.88 15.98
C ALA A 89 -31.64 20.64 16.52
N LEU A 90 -32.61 20.59 15.61
CA LEU A 90 -34.03 20.44 15.92
C LEU A 90 -34.62 19.20 15.26
N THR A 91 -35.18 18.30 16.07
CA THR A 91 -35.96 17.13 15.62
C THR A 91 -37.47 17.40 15.76
N GLU A 92 -38.30 16.59 15.09
CA GLU A 92 -39.77 16.74 15.03
C GLU A 92 -40.30 18.17 14.75
N THR A 93 -39.70 18.86 13.79
CA THR A 93 -40.03 20.27 13.51
C THR A 93 -41.43 20.50 12.92
N TRP A 94 -42.05 19.49 12.31
CA TRP A 94 -43.38 19.52 11.65
C TRP A 94 -43.57 20.67 10.63
N ILE A 95 -42.48 21.13 10.01
CA ILE A 95 -42.51 22.18 9.00
C ILE A 95 -42.90 21.58 7.65
N SER A 96 -43.98 22.08 7.05
CA SER A 96 -44.44 21.71 5.71
C SER A 96 -43.76 22.57 4.62
N PRO A 97 -43.75 22.13 3.35
CA PRO A 97 -43.16 22.90 2.24
C PRO A 97 -43.83 24.27 2.03
N GLN A 98 -45.08 24.41 2.47
CA GLN A 98 -45.89 25.63 2.37
C GLN A 98 -45.61 26.62 3.51
N ASN A 99 -44.90 26.19 4.56
CA ASN A 99 -44.62 27.03 5.72
C ASN A 99 -43.33 27.85 5.52
N THR A 100 -43.48 29.05 4.99
CA THR A 100 -42.40 30.04 4.81
C THR A 100 -42.24 31.01 5.99
N ALA A 101 -43.28 31.16 6.83
CA ALA A 101 -43.29 32.08 7.97
C ALA A 101 -42.35 31.64 9.10
N THR A 102 -42.28 30.34 9.41
CA THR A 102 -41.42 29.81 10.47
C THR A 102 -39.92 29.94 10.13
N PRO A 103 -39.44 29.57 8.92
CA PRO A 103 -38.08 29.87 8.49
C PRO A 103 -37.73 31.37 8.48
N ALA A 104 -38.68 32.23 8.07
CA ALA A 104 -38.48 33.67 8.04
C ALA A 104 -38.33 34.27 9.45
N ALA A 105 -39.18 33.87 10.40
CA ALA A 105 -39.10 34.31 11.81
C ALA A 105 -37.80 33.87 12.50
N LEU A 106 -37.28 32.69 12.15
CA LEU A 106 -36.04 32.13 12.69
C LEU A 106 -34.76 32.71 12.07
N SER A 107 -34.88 33.50 10.99
CA SER A 107 -33.74 34.01 10.21
C SER A 107 -33.16 35.36 10.67
N SER A 108 -33.71 35.96 11.74
CA SER A 108 -33.37 37.34 12.16
C SER A 108 -31.99 37.48 12.82
N ALA A 109 -31.50 36.43 13.49
CA ALA A 109 -30.16 36.39 14.13
C ALA A 109 -29.35 35.12 13.78
N TYR A 110 -30.00 34.08 13.28
CA TYR A 110 -29.40 32.79 12.94
C TYR A 110 -29.75 32.37 11.51
N THR A 111 -28.94 31.52 10.89
CA THR A 111 -29.30 30.91 9.61
C THR A 111 -30.09 29.63 9.88
N PHE A 112 -31.36 29.62 9.44
CA PHE A 112 -32.25 28.48 9.59
C PHE A 112 -32.19 27.55 8.38
N PHE A 113 -31.78 26.30 8.58
CA PHE A 113 -31.72 25.28 7.55
C PHE A 113 -32.77 24.20 7.79
N ASN A 114 -33.70 24.01 6.86
CA ASN A 114 -34.71 22.95 6.94
C ASN A 114 -34.89 22.23 5.58
N SER A 115 -35.31 20.98 5.63
CA SER A 115 -35.88 20.27 4.48
C SER A 115 -37.30 19.82 4.84
N PRO A 116 -38.34 20.54 4.40
CA PRO A 116 -39.72 20.14 4.62
C PRO A 116 -40.07 18.93 3.75
N ARG A 117 -40.84 17.96 4.28
CA ARG A 117 -41.23 16.73 3.56
C ARG A 117 -42.66 16.80 3.03
N GLU A 118 -42.93 16.10 1.93
CA GLU A 118 -44.29 15.89 1.39
C GLU A 118 -45.05 14.79 2.16
N SER A 119 -44.38 13.75 2.68
CA SER A 119 -44.93 12.77 3.64
C SER A 119 -43.85 12.00 4.43
N GLY A 120 -44.21 11.39 5.57
CA GLY A 120 -43.37 10.46 6.36
C GLY A 120 -42.41 11.07 7.40
N ARG A 121 -41.78 10.20 8.23
CA ARG A 121 -40.81 10.54 9.30
C ARG A 121 -39.37 10.14 8.91
N GLY A 122 -38.34 10.97 9.16
CA GLY A 122 -36.92 10.56 8.98
C GLY A 122 -35.88 11.69 8.91
N GLY A 123 -34.58 11.33 9.00
CA GLY A 123 -33.30 12.09 9.14
C GLY A 123 -32.99 13.28 8.21
N GLY A 124 -32.01 14.13 8.57
CA GLY A 124 -31.44 15.22 7.76
C GLY A 124 -29.96 15.54 8.07
N THR A 125 -29.18 15.95 7.07
CA THR A 125 -27.72 16.24 7.20
C THR A 125 -27.42 17.72 6.99
N VAL A 126 -26.44 18.26 7.73
CA VAL A 126 -25.95 19.63 7.61
C VAL A 126 -24.42 19.63 7.56
N SER A 127 -23.83 20.41 6.66
CA SER A 127 -22.38 20.61 6.58
C SER A 127 -22.08 22.07 6.85
N VAL A 128 -21.10 22.33 7.72
CA VAL A 128 -20.61 23.68 7.99
C VAL A 128 -19.19 23.76 7.43
N THR A 129 -19.03 24.57 6.37
CA THR A 129 -17.75 24.72 5.66
C THR A 129 -17.27 26.16 5.79
N SER A 130 -16.40 26.41 6.77
CA SER A 130 -15.61 27.65 7.01
C SER A 130 -16.07 28.47 8.22
N PRO A 131 -15.14 28.92 9.11
CA PRO A 131 -13.70 28.61 9.13
C PRO A 131 -13.40 27.19 9.66
N ILE A 132 -14.40 26.53 10.22
CA ILE A 132 -14.34 25.16 10.74
C ILE A 132 -14.89 24.20 9.67
N ASN A 133 -14.20 23.11 9.40
CA ASN A 133 -14.72 22.04 8.55
C ASN A 133 -15.39 21.01 9.47
N LEU A 134 -16.70 21.17 9.73
CA LEU A 134 -17.47 20.32 10.65
C LEU A 134 -18.71 19.75 9.93
N PHE A 135 -18.88 18.43 10.01
CA PHE A 135 -20.09 17.76 9.56
C PHE A 135 -21.05 17.53 10.73
N ILE A 136 -22.33 17.86 10.55
CA ILE A 136 -23.38 17.71 11.56
C ILE A 136 -24.52 16.88 10.96
N ILE A 137 -24.70 15.66 11.44
CA ILE A 137 -25.80 14.78 11.03
C ILE A 137 -26.89 14.83 12.09
N VAL A 138 -28.12 15.18 11.69
CA VAL A 138 -29.27 15.19 12.59
C VAL A 138 -30.19 14.02 12.25
N ILE A 139 -30.36 13.10 13.19
CA ILE A 139 -31.16 11.90 13.00
C ILE A 139 -32.49 12.04 13.75
N TYR A 140 -33.57 11.67 13.07
CA TYR A 140 -34.82 11.35 13.75
C TYR A 140 -35.21 9.96 13.31
N ARG A 141 -35.28 9.04 14.26
CA ARG A 141 -35.70 7.67 14.04
C ARG A 141 -37.05 7.45 14.73
N PRO A 142 -38.11 7.08 14.00
CA PRO A 142 -39.40 6.78 14.64
C PRO A 142 -39.31 5.51 15.52
N PRO A 143 -40.20 5.36 16.51
CA PRO A 143 -40.28 4.14 17.33
C PRO A 143 -40.53 2.90 16.46
N GLY A 144 -39.82 1.78 16.72
CA GLY A 144 -39.94 0.55 15.93
C GLY A 144 -38.79 -0.45 16.11
N PRO A 145 -38.66 -1.48 15.25
CA PRO A 145 -37.52 -2.42 15.23
C PRO A 145 -36.23 -1.78 14.66
N LEU A 146 -35.07 -2.30 15.05
CA LEU A 146 -33.75 -1.72 14.69
C LEU A 146 -33.27 -2.07 13.27
N GLY A 147 -33.87 -3.08 12.62
CA GLY A 147 -33.39 -3.76 11.40
C GLY A 147 -32.78 -2.86 10.33
N ASN A 148 -33.60 -2.33 9.42
CA ASN A 148 -33.12 -1.53 8.28
C ASN A 148 -32.39 -0.23 8.68
N PHE A 149 -32.58 0.24 9.93
CA PHE A 149 -31.97 1.48 10.40
C PHE A 149 -30.44 1.38 10.51
N LEU A 150 -29.89 0.23 10.92
CA LEU A 150 -28.44 0.05 11.01
C LEU A 150 -27.79 0.05 9.62
N ASP A 151 -28.38 -0.66 8.65
CA ASP A 151 -27.89 -0.72 7.26
C ASP A 151 -27.96 0.67 6.58
N GLU A 152 -29.04 1.41 6.87
CA GLU A 152 -29.24 2.78 6.41
C GLU A 152 -28.24 3.76 7.03
N MET A 153 -27.92 3.60 8.32
CA MET A 153 -26.94 4.41 9.02
C MET A 153 -25.51 4.11 8.57
N ASP A 154 -25.16 2.84 8.33
CA ASP A 154 -23.89 2.43 7.74
C ASP A 154 -23.69 3.06 6.35
N THR A 155 -24.72 2.98 5.51
CA THR A 155 -24.74 3.61 4.19
C THR A 155 -24.54 5.12 4.28
N LEU A 156 -25.19 5.79 5.25
CA LEU A 156 -25.06 7.23 5.47
C LEU A 156 -23.64 7.63 5.91
N LEU A 157 -23.10 6.94 6.92
CA LEU A 157 -21.78 7.25 7.49
C LEU A 157 -20.64 6.96 6.50
N SER A 158 -20.81 5.95 5.64
CA SER A 158 -19.87 5.58 4.57
C SER A 158 -19.66 6.66 3.50
N VAL A 159 -20.51 7.69 3.45
CA VAL A 159 -20.36 8.83 2.52
C VAL A 159 -19.36 9.86 3.05
N PHE A 160 -19.12 9.90 4.36
CA PHE A 160 -18.22 10.86 4.99
C PHE A 160 -16.78 10.32 4.99
N PRO A 161 -15.79 11.14 4.61
CA PRO A 161 -14.40 10.70 4.56
C PRO A 161 -13.92 10.31 5.96
N SER A 162 -13.37 9.11 6.10
CA SER A 162 -12.86 8.56 7.36
C SER A 162 -11.63 9.31 7.91
N ASP A 163 -10.97 10.13 7.08
CA ASP A 163 -9.73 10.80 7.46
C ASP A 163 -9.89 12.32 7.56
N SER A 164 -9.57 12.86 8.75
CA SER A 164 -9.27 14.25 9.10
C SER A 164 -10.38 15.31 9.26
N THR A 165 -11.66 15.01 8.98
CA THR A 165 -12.74 16.01 9.18
C THR A 165 -13.60 15.70 10.41
N PRO A 166 -13.74 16.62 11.37
CA PRO A 166 -14.67 16.47 12.49
C PRO A 166 -16.10 16.15 12.06
N LEU A 167 -16.73 15.19 12.75
CA LEU A 167 -18.07 14.70 12.50
C LEU A 167 -18.86 14.61 13.81
N THR A 168 -20.04 15.21 13.83
CA THR A 168 -21.01 15.12 14.92
C THR A 168 -22.30 14.49 14.41
N VAL A 169 -22.73 13.40 15.03
CA VAL A 169 -24.01 12.72 14.74
C VAL A 169 -24.88 12.84 15.97
N LEU A 170 -26.04 13.48 15.84
CA LEU A 170 -26.92 13.72 16.98
C LEU A 170 -28.39 13.65 16.58
N GLY A 171 -29.29 13.49 17.54
CA GLY A 171 -30.73 13.52 17.26
C GLY A 171 -31.55 12.63 18.18
N ASP A 172 -32.83 12.46 17.84
CA ASP A 172 -33.75 11.61 18.58
C ASP A 172 -33.82 10.22 17.93
N PHE A 173 -33.30 9.23 18.66
CA PHE A 173 -33.18 7.87 18.18
C PHE A 173 -34.36 6.98 18.62
N ASN A 174 -35.23 7.43 19.53
CA ASN A 174 -36.33 6.62 20.07
C ASN A 174 -35.90 5.17 20.43
N LEU A 175 -34.77 5.02 21.14
CA LEU A 175 -34.21 3.74 21.55
C LEU A 175 -34.41 3.51 23.06
N PRO A 176 -34.89 2.33 23.48
CA PRO A 176 -34.84 1.93 24.89
C PRO A 176 -33.39 1.87 25.38
N SER A 177 -33.15 2.21 26.65
CA SER A 177 -31.83 2.16 27.32
C SER A 177 -31.09 0.84 27.09
N ASP A 178 -31.83 -0.27 27.09
CA ASP A 178 -31.29 -1.63 27.00
C ASP A 178 -30.78 -1.96 25.59
N LYS A 179 -31.28 -1.24 24.56
CA LYS A 179 -30.85 -1.38 23.16
C LYS A 179 -29.78 -0.37 22.76
N LEU A 180 -29.56 0.68 23.55
CA LEU A 180 -28.46 1.62 23.37
C LEU A 180 -27.10 0.89 23.47
N HIS A 181 -27.00 -0.07 24.40
CA HIS A 181 -25.84 -0.93 24.60
C HIS A 181 -25.85 -2.21 23.74
N SER A 182 -26.77 -2.31 22.77
CA SER A 182 -26.74 -3.44 21.84
C SER A 182 -25.45 -3.42 21.02
N SER A 183 -24.87 -4.60 20.79
CA SER A 183 -23.58 -4.75 20.11
C SER A 183 -23.55 -4.19 18.69
N GLY A 184 -24.70 -4.03 18.02
CA GLY A 184 -24.77 -3.56 16.63
C GLY A 184 -24.57 -2.06 16.43
N LEU A 185 -25.27 -1.21 17.20
CA LEU A 185 -25.28 0.25 16.98
C LEU A 185 -23.95 0.90 17.41
N LEU A 186 -23.47 0.57 18.61
CA LEU A 186 -22.21 1.09 19.11
C LEU A 186 -21.02 0.53 18.32
N ALA A 187 -21.04 -0.74 17.90
CA ALA A 187 -19.97 -1.27 17.04
C ALA A 187 -19.94 -0.59 15.67
N LEU A 188 -21.11 -0.31 15.08
CA LEU A 188 -21.20 0.45 13.83
C LEU A 188 -20.63 1.86 14.01
N LEU A 189 -21.05 2.61 15.02
CA LEU A 189 -20.56 3.98 15.24
C LEU A 189 -19.07 4.02 15.61
N ASN A 190 -18.59 3.05 16.39
CA ASN A 190 -17.17 2.88 16.69
C ASN A 190 -16.35 2.55 15.43
N SER A 191 -16.92 1.85 14.44
CA SER A 191 -16.24 1.57 13.16
C SER A 191 -15.97 2.82 12.34
N PHE A 192 -16.71 3.91 12.60
CA PHE A 192 -16.48 5.25 12.05
C PHE A 192 -15.76 6.19 13.04
N SER A 193 -15.16 5.64 14.10
CA SER A 193 -14.46 6.39 15.16
C SER A 193 -15.32 7.42 15.91
N LEU A 194 -16.65 7.27 15.90
CA LEU A 194 -17.56 8.14 16.65
C LEU A 194 -17.68 7.69 18.10
N SER A 195 -17.36 8.58 19.05
CA SER A 195 -17.53 8.33 20.49
C SER A 195 -18.93 8.71 20.96
N PHE A 196 -19.59 7.81 21.70
CA PHE A 196 -20.85 8.11 22.39
C PHE A 196 -20.63 9.04 23.59
N ASN A 197 -21.42 10.11 23.69
CA ASN A 197 -21.39 11.02 24.84
C ASN A 197 -22.60 10.72 25.75
N SER A 198 -22.34 10.20 26.96
CA SER A 198 -23.39 9.81 27.91
C SER A 198 -24.02 11.01 28.64
N CYS A 199 -25.34 11.16 28.60
CA CYS A 199 -26.09 12.25 29.24
C CYS A 199 -27.14 11.75 30.26
N PRO A 200 -27.60 12.62 31.18
CA PRO A 200 -28.80 12.39 31.98
C PRO A 200 -30.07 12.19 31.13
N PRO A 201 -31.19 11.69 31.71
CA PRO A 201 -32.46 11.51 31.00
C PRO A 201 -32.91 12.72 30.19
N THR A 202 -33.09 12.52 28.89
CA THR A 202 -33.47 13.59 27.93
C THR A 202 -34.98 13.70 27.75
N HIS A 203 -35.77 12.87 28.41
CA HIS A 203 -37.24 12.86 28.36
C HIS A 203 -37.86 12.93 29.77
N LYS A 204 -39.05 13.53 29.91
CA LYS A 204 -39.78 13.65 31.18
C LYS A 204 -40.07 12.31 31.87
N GLU A 205 -40.17 11.23 31.10
CA GLU A 205 -40.39 9.86 31.62
C GLU A 205 -39.10 9.16 32.09
N GLY A 206 -37.95 9.84 32.09
CA GLY A 206 -36.68 9.27 32.58
C GLY A 206 -35.85 8.52 31.53
N ASN A 207 -36.26 8.54 30.25
CA ASN A 207 -35.55 7.90 29.14
C ASN A 207 -34.46 8.79 28.54
N VAL A 208 -33.41 8.18 27.96
CA VAL A 208 -32.36 8.84 27.17
C VAL A 208 -32.62 8.56 25.68
N LEU A 209 -33.36 9.45 25.02
CA LEU A 209 -33.79 9.27 23.63
C LEU A 209 -32.97 10.14 22.65
N ASP A 210 -32.44 11.25 23.13
CA ASP A 210 -31.70 12.24 22.37
C ASP A 210 -30.19 12.00 22.55
N LEU A 211 -29.53 11.46 21.52
CA LEU A 211 -28.15 10.98 21.59
C LEU A 211 -27.19 11.92 20.84
N VAL A 212 -25.94 11.99 21.29
CA VAL A 212 -24.86 12.80 20.69
C VAL A 212 -23.58 11.96 20.54
N PHE A 213 -23.06 11.85 19.32
CA PHE A 213 -21.82 11.16 18.97
C PHE A 213 -20.86 12.13 18.26
N THR A 214 -19.57 12.07 18.57
CA THR A 214 -18.57 13.01 18.05
C THR A 214 -17.27 12.32 17.64
N HIS A 215 -16.57 12.88 16.66
CA HIS A 215 -15.22 12.52 16.23
C HIS A 215 -14.48 13.81 15.79
N PRO A 216 -13.18 13.99 16.09
CA PRO A 216 -12.29 13.11 16.84
C PRO A 216 -12.33 13.30 18.36
N SER A 217 -12.88 14.41 18.83
CA SER A 217 -12.92 14.75 20.25
C SER A 217 -14.30 14.43 20.85
N PRO A 218 -14.37 13.87 22.08
CA PRO A 218 -15.62 13.74 22.81
C PRO A 218 -16.21 15.12 23.14
N ALA A 219 -17.52 15.19 23.30
CA ALA A 219 -18.21 16.40 23.76
C ALA A 219 -18.00 16.60 25.28
N THR A 220 -17.80 17.85 25.70
CA THR A 220 -17.66 18.25 27.10
C THR A 220 -18.84 19.13 27.55
N ASP A 221 -18.96 19.37 28.86
CA ASP A 221 -19.96 20.27 29.46
C ASP A 221 -21.41 19.95 29.09
N MET A 222 -21.73 18.67 29.00
CA MET A 222 -23.06 18.25 28.56
C MET A 222 -24.10 18.51 29.65
N THR A 223 -25.08 19.37 29.38
CA THR A 223 -26.19 19.68 30.31
C THR A 223 -27.54 19.42 29.67
N VAL A 224 -28.48 18.93 30.49
CA VAL A 224 -29.85 18.62 30.08
C VAL A 224 -30.80 19.55 30.84
N THR A 225 -31.46 20.44 30.13
CA THR A 225 -32.37 21.45 30.72
C THR A 225 -33.83 21.10 30.43
N PRO A 226 -34.66 20.87 31.47
CA PRO A 226 -36.10 20.69 31.28
C PRO A 226 -36.78 21.93 30.72
N LEU A 227 -37.54 21.76 29.64
CA LEU A 227 -38.35 22.82 29.05
C LEU A 227 -39.84 22.50 29.26
N HIS A 228 -40.64 23.44 29.77
CA HIS A 228 -42.06 23.20 30.05
C HIS A 228 -42.92 22.98 28.80
N ILE A 229 -42.38 23.32 27.62
CA ILE A 229 -43.09 23.35 26.33
C ILE A 229 -42.81 22.13 25.43
N SER A 230 -42.01 21.17 25.89
CA SER A 230 -41.78 19.87 25.24
C SER A 230 -41.65 18.81 26.34
N ASP A 231 -41.98 17.55 26.04
CA ASP A 231 -41.67 16.38 26.88
C ASP A 231 -40.19 15.94 26.76
N HIS A 232 -39.50 16.39 25.72
CA HIS A 232 -38.04 16.32 25.61
C HIS A 232 -37.35 17.54 26.23
N HIS A 233 -36.25 17.27 26.92
CA HIS A 233 -35.35 18.26 27.49
C HIS A 233 -34.36 18.79 26.44
N LEU A 234 -33.87 20.02 26.62
CA LEU A 234 -32.80 20.58 25.80
C LEU A 234 -31.46 19.97 26.20
N VAL A 235 -30.72 19.40 25.26
CA VAL A 235 -29.33 18.96 25.46
C VAL A 235 -28.40 20.05 24.93
N SER A 236 -27.42 20.45 25.73
CA SER A 236 -26.35 21.40 25.35
C SER A 236 -24.99 20.81 25.64
N PHE A 237 -23.99 21.10 24.82
CA PHE A 237 -22.64 20.54 24.94
C PHE A 237 -21.59 21.38 24.19
N THR A 238 -20.32 21.10 24.45
CA THR A 238 -19.17 21.77 23.84
C THR A 238 -18.29 20.77 23.08
N ILE A 239 -17.77 21.14 21.91
CA ILE A 239 -16.84 20.32 21.10
C ILE A 239 -15.55 21.11 20.83
N THR A 240 -14.41 20.49 21.10
CA THR A 240 -13.08 21.06 20.81
C THR A 240 -12.49 20.47 19.53
N LEU A 241 -12.10 21.34 18.59
CA LEU A 241 -11.66 20.98 17.24
C LEU A 241 -10.18 21.30 17.00
N PRO A 242 -9.41 20.38 16.40
CA PRO A 242 -8.00 20.60 16.08
C PRO A 242 -7.82 21.50 14.84
N VAL A 243 -6.84 22.41 14.89
CA VAL A 243 -6.45 23.24 13.74
C VAL A 243 -5.42 22.46 12.89
N LEU A 244 -5.75 22.12 11.64
CA LEU A 244 -4.80 21.49 10.72
C LEU A 244 -3.73 22.50 10.28
N PRO A 245 -2.42 22.22 10.45
CA PRO A 245 -1.37 23.07 9.91
C PRO A 245 -1.40 23.03 8.38
N LYS A 246 -1.29 24.20 7.74
CA LYS A 246 -1.12 24.27 6.27
C LYS A 246 0.26 23.71 5.91
N PRO A 247 0.40 22.83 4.91
CA PRO A 247 1.71 22.39 4.46
C PRO A 247 2.48 23.58 3.89
N ASN A 248 3.70 23.81 4.39
CA ASN A 248 4.64 24.73 3.77
C ASN A 248 4.96 24.22 2.35
N SER A 249 4.42 24.89 1.35
CA SER A 249 4.71 24.59 -0.05
C SER A 249 6.12 25.06 -0.40
N GLN A 250 7.11 24.17 -0.25
CA GLN A 250 8.40 24.36 -0.89
C GLN A 250 8.26 24.16 -2.40
N HIS A 251 8.70 25.15 -3.16
CA HIS A 251 8.69 25.13 -4.63
C HIS A 251 9.75 24.15 -5.15
N LEU A 252 9.35 22.92 -5.47
CA LEU A 252 10.23 21.96 -6.15
C LEU A 252 10.23 22.23 -7.66
N SER A 253 11.36 22.65 -8.20
CA SER A 253 11.65 22.61 -9.65
C SER A 253 11.98 21.18 -10.06
N LEU A 254 11.36 20.68 -11.13
CA LEU A 254 11.67 19.37 -11.71
C LEU A 254 12.40 19.59 -13.03
N THR A 255 13.55 18.94 -13.18
CA THR A 255 14.28 18.86 -14.45
C THR A 255 13.85 17.60 -15.17
N ARG A 256 13.43 17.68 -16.44
CA ARG A 256 13.10 16.49 -17.25
C ARG A 256 13.50 16.65 -18.71
N GLN A 257 13.82 15.54 -19.35
CA GLN A 257 13.97 15.43 -20.81
C GLN A 257 12.59 15.19 -21.45
N ASN A 258 12.29 15.86 -22.56
CA ASN A 258 11.05 15.66 -23.33
C ASN A 258 11.18 14.46 -24.29
N LEU A 259 10.95 13.26 -23.76
CA LEU A 259 11.06 12.00 -24.53
C LEU A 259 9.99 11.83 -25.61
N HIS A 260 8.91 12.62 -25.61
CA HIS A 260 7.78 12.44 -26.54
C HIS A 260 8.06 12.96 -27.97
N SER A 261 9.09 13.78 -28.17
CA SER A 261 9.42 14.37 -29.47
C SER A 261 10.57 13.65 -30.20
N ILE A 262 11.13 12.59 -29.63
CA ILE A 262 12.34 11.94 -30.15
C ILE A 262 11.96 10.72 -30.99
N SER A 263 12.48 10.65 -32.22
CA SER A 263 12.33 9.44 -33.05
C SER A 263 13.43 8.41 -32.70
N PRO A 264 13.11 7.12 -32.51
CA PRO A 264 14.12 6.09 -32.24
C PRO A 264 15.20 6.00 -33.31
N SER A 265 14.83 6.19 -34.59
CA SER A 265 15.76 6.22 -35.72
C SER A 265 16.76 7.37 -35.64
N SER A 266 16.35 8.54 -35.14
CA SER A 266 17.27 9.67 -34.92
C SER A 266 18.26 9.35 -33.80
N VAL A 267 17.81 8.71 -32.72
CA VAL A 267 18.71 8.27 -31.64
C VAL A 267 19.73 7.28 -32.20
N ALA A 268 19.27 6.23 -32.88
CA ALA A 268 20.15 5.20 -33.45
C ALA A 268 21.21 5.79 -34.39
N SER A 269 20.79 6.64 -35.35
CA SER A 269 21.72 7.24 -36.31
C SER A 269 22.71 8.21 -35.65
N CYS A 270 22.26 9.06 -34.72
CA CYS A 270 23.16 9.94 -33.98
C CYS A 270 24.14 9.14 -33.11
N THR A 271 23.68 8.07 -32.43
CA THR A 271 24.57 7.22 -31.63
C THR A 271 25.60 6.51 -32.50
N LEU A 272 25.20 5.94 -33.63
CA LEU A 272 26.14 5.32 -34.57
C LEU A 272 27.15 6.32 -35.13
N SER A 273 26.75 7.58 -35.38
CA SER A 273 27.68 8.62 -35.84
C SER A 273 28.68 9.09 -34.78
N SER A 274 28.37 8.87 -33.50
CA SER A 274 29.22 9.22 -32.35
C SER A 274 30.18 8.08 -31.97
N LEU A 275 29.84 6.84 -32.35
CA LEU A 275 30.67 5.68 -32.10
C LEU A 275 31.81 5.57 -33.13
N PRO A 276 32.99 5.06 -32.72
CA PRO A 276 34.02 4.70 -33.69
C PRO A 276 33.54 3.53 -34.56
N ASP A 277 34.25 3.28 -35.66
CA ASP A 277 34.01 2.09 -36.46
C ASP A 277 34.17 0.81 -35.61
N HIS A 278 33.50 -0.27 -36.02
CA HIS A 278 33.40 -1.48 -35.19
C HIS A 278 34.75 -2.18 -34.98
N GLU A 279 35.68 -2.08 -35.93
CA GLU A 279 37.03 -2.65 -35.79
C GLU A 279 37.83 -1.89 -34.74
N SER A 280 37.87 -0.55 -34.83
CA SER A 280 38.48 0.31 -33.83
C SER A 280 37.83 0.10 -32.45
N PHE A 281 36.51 0.02 -32.38
CA PHE A 281 35.79 -0.23 -31.13
C PHE A 281 36.17 -1.57 -30.51
N SER A 282 36.28 -2.62 -31.31
CA SER A 282 36.60 -3.97 -30.84
C SER A 282 38.04 -4.13 -30.36
N SER A 283 38.93 -3.22 -30.76
CA SER A 283 40.31 -3.15 -30.25
C SER A 283 40.45 -2.44 -28.91
N LEU A 284 39.42 -1.73 -28.45
CA LEU A 284 39.46 -1.00 -27.18
C LEU A 284 39.49 -1.96 -25.98
N PRO A 285 40.19 -1.60 -24.88
CA PRO A 285 40.04 -2.30 -23.61
C PRO A 285 38.58 -2.33 -23.15
N LEU A 286 38.18 -3.40 -22.46
CA LEU A 286 36.77 -3.65 -22.12
C LEU A 286 36.08 -2.48 -21.40
N ASP A 287 36.72 -1.90 -20.38
CA ASP A 287 36.19 -0.72 -19.68
C ASP A 287 36.06 0.48 -20.62
N SER A 288 37.10 0.76 -21.42
CA SER A 288 37.08 1.86 -22.38
C SER A 288 36.01 1.69 -23.47
N ALA A 289 35.81 0.47 -23.97
CA ALA A 289 34.74 0.16 -24.92
C ALA A 289 33.36 0.39 -24.29
N THR A 290 33.18 -0.07 -23.05
CA THR A 290 31.93 0.10 -22.30
C THR A 290 31.64 1.58 -22.05
N ASP A 291 32.63 2.34 -21.57
CA ASP A 291 32.50 3.77 -21.31
C ASP A 291 32.24 4.56 -22.59
N THR A 292 32.89 4.20 -23.70
CA THR A 292 32.64 4.81 -25.02
C THR A 292 31.19 4.59 -25.45
N LEU A 293 30.67 3.36 -25.33
CA LEU A 293 29.28 3.05 -25.66
C LEU A 293 28.28 3.84 -24.80
N LEU A 294 28.49 3.85 -23.49
CA LEU A 294 27.62 4.57 -22.55
C LEU A 294 27.69 6.09 -22.76
N PHE A 295 28.87 6.63 -23.03
CA PHE A 295 29.06 8.04 -23.31
C PHE A 295 28.41 8.47 -24.63
N SER A 296 28.57 7.70 -25.71
CA SER A 296 27.88 7.98 -26.98
C SER A 296 26.37 7.96 -26.81
N LEU A 297 25.82 7.01 -26.04
CA LEU A 297 24.40 6.97 -25.71
C LEU A 297 23.95 8.21 -24.91
N SER A 298 24.67 8.59 -23.86
CA SER A 298 24.32 9.76 -23.02
C SER A 298 24.42 11.07 -23.81
N SER A 299 25.52 11.27 -24.54
CA SER A 299 25.75 12.49 -25.33
C SER A 299 24.70 12.67 -26.42
N THR A 300 24.22 11.58 -27.03
CA THR A 300 23.12 11.65 -28.01
C THR A 300 21.79 12.07 -27.37
N MET A 301 21.52 11.63 -26.14
CA MET A 301 20.34 12.10 -25.40
C MET A 301 20.44 13.57 -25.02
N ASP A 302 21.61 14.02 -24.57
CA ASP A 302 21.83 15.42 -24.22
C ASP A 302 21.70 16.34 -25.45
N LEU A 303 22.15 15.86 -26.63
CA LEU A 303 22.01 16.56 -27.90
C LEU A 303 20.56 16.61 -28.40
N LEU A 304 19.88 15.46 -28.44
CA LEU A 304 18.53 15.34 -29.01
C LEU A 304 17.44 15.83 -28.04
N CYS A 305 17.71 15.83 -26.74
CA CYS A 305 16.73 16.13 -25.70
C CYS A 305 17.36 16.76 -24.45
N PRO A 306 17.80 18.02 -24.55
CA PRO A 306 18.41 18.70 -23.41
C PRO A 306 17.46 18.82 -22.23
N LEU A 307 18.03 18.79 -21.03
CA LEU A 307 17.30 18.91 -19.78
C LEU A 307 16.55 20.24 -19.70
N SER A 308 15.23 20.16 -19.51
CA SER A 308 14.37 21.34 -19.34
C SER A 308 13.85 21.42 -17.91
N THR A 309 13.97 22.60 -17.29
CA THR A 309 13.44 22.86 -15.94
C THR A 309 12.00 23.34 -16.04
N ILE A 310 11.07 22.57 -15.45
CA ILE A 310 9.65 22.93 -15.43
C ILE A 310 9.22 23.20 -13.99
N ARG A 311 8.44 24.27 -13.80
CA ARG A 311 7.80 24.57 -12.52
C ARG A 311 6.69 23.56 -12.24
N LYS A 312 6.78 22.84 -11.12
CA LYS A 312 5.70 21.96 -10.66
C LYS A 312 4.48 22.82 -10.32
N LYS A 313 3.36 22.62 -11.03
CA LYS A 313 2.08 23.25 -10.68
C LYS A 313 1.56 22.61 -9.39
N ASN A 314 1.24 23.42 -8.37
CA ASN A 314 0.78 22.97 -7.04
C ASN A 314 -0.60 22.27 -7.03
N SER A 315 -1.24 22.11 -8.18
CA SER A 315 -2.39 21.22 -8.33
C SER A 315 -2.33 20.54 -9.69
N SER A 316 -2.47 19.22 -9.72
CA SER A 316 -2.83 18.57 -10.98
C SER A 316 -4.24 19.03 -11.31
N THR A 317 -4.42 19.80 -12.37
CA THR A 317 -5.76 19.96 -12.96
C THR A 317 -6.32 18.57 -13.20
N ALA A 318 -7.52 18.32 -12.67
CA ALA A 318 -8.15 17.01 -12.82
C ALA A 318 -8.22 16.69 -14.33
N PRO A 319 -7.69 15.55 -14.79
CA PRO A 319 -7.41 15.33 -16.21
C PRO A 319 -8.66 15.26 -17.10
N TRP A 320 -9.83 15.03 -16.50
CA TRP A 320 -11.14 15.05 -17.17
C TRP A 320 -11.75 16.47 -17.30
N LEU A 321 -11.06 17.53 -16.85
CA LEU A 321 -11.58 18.90 -16.87
C LEU A 321 -11.25 19.60 -18.20
N SER A 322 -12.21 19.61 -19.12
CA SER A 322 -12.09 20.28 -20.43
C SER A 322 -12.33 21.80 -20.37
N ASP A 323 -11.97 22.51 -21.44
CA ASP A 323 -12.27 23.94 -21.60
C ASP A 323 -13.79 24.21 -21.62
N VAL A 324 -14.57 23.28 -22.18
CA VAL A 324 -16.04 23.33 -22.17
C VAL A 324 -16.57 23.27 -20.74
N LEU A 325 -16.05 22.36 -19.90
CA LEU A 325 -16.44 22.30 -18.48
C LEU A 325 -15.99 23.55 -17.70
N CYS A 326 -14.84 24.12 -18.05
CA CYS A 326 -14.39 25.38 -17.47
C CYS A 326 -15.32 26.55 -17.85
N ASN A 327 -15.86 26.56 -19.07
CA ASN A 327 -16.86 27.54 -19.54
C ASN A 327 -18.20 27.37 -18.82
N ASN A 328 -18.73 26.14 -18.74
CA ASN A 328 -19.97 25.86 -18.01
C ASN A 328 -19.86 26.25 -16.53
N ARG A 329 -18.67 26.05 -15.92
CA ARG A 329 -18.38 26.52 -14.57
C ARG A 329 -18.35 28.05 -14.45
N ARG A 330 -17.84 28.76 -15.47
CA ARG A 330 -17.84 30.24 -15.51
C ARG A 330 -19.26 30.78 -15.64
N GLU A 331 -20.09 30.18 -16.48
CA GLU A 331 -21.51 30.53 -16.64
C GLU A 331 -22.30 30.28 -15.36
N LEU A 332 -22.11 29.10 -14.73
CA LEU A 332 -22.72 28.78 -13.44
C LEU A 332 -22.36 29.84 -12.38
N ARG A 333 -21.09 30.25 -12.30
CA ARG A 333 -20.64 31.32 -11.39
C ARG A 333 -21.22 32.69 -11.74
N SER A 334 -21.48 32.95 -13.01
CA SER A 334 -22.17 34.18 -13.46
C SER A 334 -23.63 34.18 -13.00
N ALA A 335 -24.35 33.08 -13.21
CA ALA A 335 -25.73 32.90 -12.76
C ALA A 335 -25.87 32.96 -11.23
N VAL A 336 -24.93 32.35 -10.49
CA VAL A 336 -24.85 32.48 -9.02
C VAL A 336 -24.70 33.95 -8.59
N ARG A 337 -23.80 34.71 -9.24
CA ARG A 337 -23.60 36.14 -8.93
C ARG A 337 -24.83 36.97 -9.27
N LYS A 338 -25.49 36.67 -10.39
CA LYS A 338 -26.70 37.34 -10.85
C LYS A 338 -27.85 37.13 -9.86
N TRP A 339 -28.16 35.88 -9.49
CA TRP A 339 -29.16 35.56 -8.47
C TRP A 339 -28.82 36.18 -7.10
N LYS A 340 -27.55 36.16 -6.69
CA LYS A 340 -27.12 36.80 -5.44
C LYS A 340 -27.40 38.31 -5.42
N LYS A 341 -27.34 38.97 -6.58
CA LYS A 341 -27.61 40.41 -6.74
C LYS A 341 -29.10 40.73 -6.91
N SER A 342 -29.84 39.95 -7.70
CA SER A 342 -31.23 40.24 -8.07
C SER A 342 -32.25 39.67 -7.08
N LYS A 343 -31.96 38.52 -6.45
CA LYS A 343 -32.88 37.76 -5.58
C LYS A 343 -34.21 37.36 -6.23
N LEU A 344 -34.30 37.41 -7.56
CA LEU A 344 -35.50 37.00 -8.31
C LEU A 344 -35.58 35.48 -8.48
N ASP A 345 -36.80 34.94 -8.44
CA ASP A 345 -37.06 33.50 -8.61
C ASP A 345 -36.67 32.98 -10.00
N THR A 346 -36.78 33.83 -11.02
CA THR A 346 -36.35 33.51 -12.39
C THR A 346 -34.84 33.25 -12.49
N ASP A 347 -34.03 34.03 -11.75
CA ASP A 347 -32.59 33.84 -11.68
C ASP A 347 -32.19 32.63 -10.81
N LEU A 348 -33.01 32.27 -9.80
CA LEU A 348 -32.84 31.04 -9.01
C LEU A 348 -33.08 29.78 -9.86
N ILE A 349 -34.13 29.78 -10.67
CA ILE A 349 -34.43 28.69 -11.62
C ILE A 349 -33.29 28.56 -12.63
N SER A 350 -32.81 29.67 -13.21
CA SER A 350 -31.68 29.66 -14.14
C SER A 350 -30.41 29.06 -13.51
N TYR A 351 -30.08 29.46 -12.28
CA TYR A 351 -28.96 28.89 -11.52
C TYR A 351 -29.12 27.37 -11.30
N ARG A 352 -30.29 26.91 -10.82
CA ARG A 352 -30.55 25.49 -10.55
C ARG A 352 -30.44 24.64 -11.81
N THR A 353 -30.97 25.13 -12.94
CA THR A 353 -30.86 24.46 -14.25
C THR A 353 -29.39 24.34 -14.69
N LEU A 354 -28.61 25.42 -14.58
CA LEU A 354 -27.18 25.40 -14.90
C LEU A 354 -26.38 24.50 -13.95
N LEU A 355 -26.76 24.42 -12.67
CA LEU A 355 -26.11 23.54 -11.69
C LEU A 355 -26.35 22.06 -12.02
N SER A 356 -27.60 21.71 -12.35
CA SER A 356 -27.97 20.36 -12.78
C SER A 356 -27.21 19.96 -14.04
N LYS A 357 -27.21 20.83 -15.06
CA LYS A 357 -26.45 20.63 -16.31
C LYS A 357 -24.96 20.46 -16.06
N PHE A 358 -24.34 21.36 -15.28
CA PHE A 358 -22.92 21.27 -14.94
C PHE A 358 -22.59 19.98 -14.18
N SER A 359 -23.47 19.53 -13.28
CA SER A 359 -23.30 18.26 -12.58
C SER A 359 -23.37 17.07 -13.56
N LEU A 360 -24.33 17.05 -14.47
CA LEU A 360 -24.42 16.02 -15.51
C LEU A 360 -23.16 16.00 -16.39
N ASP A 361 -22.72 17.17 -16.87
CA ASP A 361 -21.55 17.30 -17.75
C ASP A 361 -20.26 16.83 -17.04
N VAL A 362 -20.07 17.16 -15.76
CA VAL A 362 -18.91 16.70 -14.99
C VAL A 362 -18.97 15.19 -14.73
N THR A 363 -20.17 14.61 -14.57
CA THR A 363 -20.32 13.15 -14.42
C THR A 363 -19.96 12.47 -15.73
N SER A 364 -20.55 12.94 -16.83
CA SER A 364 -20.29 12.43 -18.17
C SER A 364 -18.79 12.49 -18.51
N ALA A 365 -18.13 13.64 -18.31
CA ALA A 365 -16.70 13.78 -18.61
C ALA A 365 -15.80 12.88 -17.76
N LYS A 366 -16.11 12.71 -16.46
CA LYS A 366 -15.39 11.76 -15.60
C LYS A 366 -15.59 10.32 -16.07
N THR A 367 -16.84 9.94 -16.38
CA THR A 367 -17.18 8.60 -16.85
C THR A 367 -16.46 8.31 -18.17
N SER A 368 -16.54 9.21 -19.15
CA SER A 368 -15.86 9.07 -20.44
C SER A 368 -14.35 8.97 -20.28
N PHE A 369 -13.74 9.84 -19.47
CA PHE A 369 -12.29 9.83 -19.24
C PHE A 369 -11.81 8.50 -18.63
N TYR A 370 -12.46 8.02 -17.58
CA TYR A 370 -12.05 6.76 -16.96
C TYR A 370 -12.37 5.56 -17.84
N LYS A 371 -13.50 5.58 -18.56
CA LYS A 371 -13.86 4.55 -19.54
C LYS A 371 -12.79 4.44 -20.62
N GLU A 372 -12.42 5.54 -21.27
CA GLU A 372 -11.38 5.58 -22.31
C GLU A 372 -10.02 5.14 -21.76
N LYS A 373 -9.63 5.66 -20.58
CA LYS A 373 -8.35 5.30 -19.95
C LYS A 373 -8.25 3.81 -19.61
N LEU A 374 -9.35 3.22 -19.15
CA LEU A 374 -9.43 1.81 -18.81
C LEU A 374 -9.52 0.93 -20.05
N GLU A 375 -10.26 1.33 -21.09
CA GLU A 375 -10.32 0.63 -22.38
C GLU A 375 -8.94 0.61 -23.06
N THR A 376 -8.25 1.76 -23.08
CA THR A 376 -6.89 1.88 -23.64
C THR A 376 -5.87 1.05 -22.85
N SER A 377 -6.13 0.81 -21.56
CA SER A 377 -5.26 0.01 -20.69
C SER A 377 -5.74 -1.43 -20.53
N ALA A 378 -6.83 -1.85 -21.19
CA ALA A 378 -7.53 -3.11 -20.90
C ALA A 378 -6.65 -4.35 -21.09
N GLN A 379 -5.69 -4.28 -22.03
CA GLN A 379 -4.75 -5.36 -22.33
C GLN A 379 -3.48 -5.35 -21.46
N ASP A 380 -3.33 -4.36 -20.58
CA ASP A 380 -2.17 -4.21 -19.69
C ASP A 380 -2.60 -4.25 -18.21
N PRO A 381 -2.60 -5.45 -17.59
CA PRO A 381 -3.00 -5.63 -16.20
C PRO A 381 -2.24 -4.75 -15.21
N ARG A 382 -0.96 -4.40 -15.48
CA ARG A 382 -0.16 -3.53 -14.60
C ARG A 382 -0.63 -2.08 -14.67
N LYS A 383 -0.89 -1.55 -15.88
CA LYS A 383 -1.47 -0.21 -16.03
C LYS A 383 -2.83 -0.11 -15.38
N LEU A 384 -3.69 -1.12 -15.57
CA LEU A 384 -4.97 -1.21 -14.88
C LEU A 384 -4.77 -1.19 -13.36
N HIS A 385 -3.94 -2.08 -12.81
CA HIS A 385 -3.68 -2.13 -11.37
C HIS A 385 -3.21 -0.77 -10.82
N ASN A 386 -2.32 -0.07 -11.52
CA ASN A 386 -1.87 1.27 -11.12
C ASN A 386 -3.01 2.31 -11.15
N ILE A 387 -3.86 2.27 -12.17
CA ILE A 387 -5.06 3.11 -12.24
C ILE A 387 -5.96 2.82 -11.05
N PHE A 388 -6.24 1.56 -10.73
CA PHE A 388 -7.09 1.17 -9.59
C PHE A 388 -6.49 1.53 -8.25
N SER A 389 -5.21 1.25 -8.04
CA SER A 389 -4.50 1.63 -6.82
C SER A 389 -4.54 3.13 -6.59
N SER A 390 -4.51 3.94 -7.65
CA SER A 390 -4.69 5.40 -7.57
C SER A 390 -6.12 5.87 -7.30
N LEU A 391 -7.12 5.05 -7.65
CA LEU A 391 -8.54 5.34 -7.45
C LEU A 391 -9.03 4.90 -6.07
N LEU A 392 -8.47 3.81 -5.55
CA LEU A 392 -8.91 3.14 -4.33
C LEU A 392 -8.13 3.57 -3.10
N ASN A 393 -6.85 3.93 -3.26
CA ASN A 393 -6.02 4.39 -2.16
C ASN A 393 -5.81 5.91 -2.28
N PRO A 394 -6.04 6.70 -1.21
CA PRO A 394 -5.55 8.07 -1.18
C PRO A 394 -4.03 8.07 -1.40
N LEU A 395 -3.51 9.13 -2.04
CA LEU A 395 -2.07 9.36 -2.11
C LEU A 395 -1.52 9.27 -0.69
N ALA A 396 -0.55 8.37 -0.48
CA ALA A 396 0.13 8.27 0.80
C ALA A 396 0.55 9.69 1.22
N PRO A 397 0.35 10.08 2.49
CA PRO A 397 0.83 11.36 2.95
C PRO A 397 2.31 11.48 2.57
N PRO A 398 2.77 12.65 2.08
CA PRO A 398 4.19 12.84 1.85
C PRO A 398 4.91 12.46 3.13
N SER A 399 5.91 11.59 3.03
CA SER A 399 6.67 11.08 4.16
C SER A 399 7.01 12.26 5.08
N PRO A 400 6.50 12.32 6.31
CA PRO A 400 7.03 13.27 7.26
C PRO A 400 8.47 12.84 7.58
N SER A 401 9.32 13.83 7.84
CA SER A 401 10.58 13.75 8.59
C SER A 401 11.92 13.82 7.82
N SER A 402 12.86 14.40 8.53
CA SER A 402 14.21 14.91 8.27
C SER A 402 15.25 13.96 7.67
N LEU A 403 14.86 12.77 7.19
CA LEU A 403 15.81 11.73 6.79
C LEU A 403 16.40 12.00 5.41
N THR A 404 17.72 12.18 5.35
CA THR A 404 18.45 12.40 4.11
C THR A 404 18.86 11.07 3.45
N ALA A 405 19.25 11.13 2.17
CA ALA A 405 19.82 9.97 1.49
C ALA A 405 21.11 9.45 2.18
N GLU A 406 21.85 10.35 2.85
CA GLU A 406 23.09 10.00 3.55
C GLU A 406 22.81 9.27 4.88
N ASP A 407 21.78 9.68 5.63
CA ASP A 407 21.38 9.03 6.87
C ASP A 407 20.97 7.58 6.62
N LEU A 408 20.15 7.36 5.58
CA LEU A 408 19.72 6.03 5.17
C LEU A 408 20.91 5.17 4.67
N ALA A 409 21.82 5.75 3.88
CA ALA A 409 23.00 5.04 3.41
C ALA A 409 23.90 4.61 4.58
N THR A 410 24.10 5.50 5.55
CA THR A 410 24.88 5.24 6.76
C THR A 410 24.22 4.15 7.60
N PHE A 411 22.91 4.25 7.86
CA PHE A 411 22.17 3.23 8.60
C PHE A 411 22.29 1.83 7.99
N TYR A 412 22.12 1.70 6.67
CA TYR A 412 22.23 0.40 6.01
C TYR A 412 23.66 -0.14 6.08
N THR A 413 24.68 0.71 5.88
CA THR A 413 26.09 0.33 5.98
C THR A 413 26.40 -0.18 7.39
N GLU A 414 26.11 0.63 8.41
CA GLU A 414 26.39 0.29 9.81
C GLU A 414 25.60 -0.93 10.29
N LYS A 415 24.37 -1.12 9.80
CA LYS A 415 23.58 -2.31 10.11
C LYS A 415 24.28 -3.58 9.65
N ILE A 416 24.79 -3.59 8.42
CA ILE A 416 25.50 -4.75 7.87
C ILE A 416 26.86 -4.92 8.56
N GLU A 417 27.62 -3.85 8.77
CA GLU A 417 28.88 -3.90 9.51
C GLU A 417 28.71 -4.46 10.93
N ARG A 418 27.68 -4.02 11.67
CA ARG A 418 27.35 -4.56 12.99
C ARG A 418 27.02 -6.05 12.96
N ILE A 419 26.32 -6.52 11.91
CA ILE A 419 26.07 -7.96 11.74
C ILE A 419 27.38 -8.69 11.46
N CYS A 420 28.18 -8.20 10.52
CA CYS A 420 29.45 -8.82 10.14
C CYS A 420 30.45 -8.89 11.31
N GLN A 421 30.51 -7.86 12.17
CA GLN A 421 31.34 -7.83 13.37
C GLN A 421 31.01 -8.94 14.37
N THR A 422 29.78 -9.47 14.37
CA THR A 422 29.42 -10.61 15.25
C THR A 422 30.12 -11.91 14.87
N PHE A 423 30.69 -12.01 13.66
CA PHE A 423 31.37 -13.21 13.17
C PHE A 423 32.90 -13.14 13.33
N THR A 424 33.48 -11.95 13.50
CA THR A 424 34.94 -11.73 13.50
C THR A 424 35.65 -12.22 14.78
N SER A 425 34.90 -12.56 15.83
CA SER A 425 35.44 -13.01 17.13
C SER A 425 35.78 -14.51 17.19
N LEU A 426 35.61 -15.27 16.11
CA LEU A 426 35.83 -16.72 16.08
C LEU A 426 37.07 -17.08 15.23
N PRO A 427 38.01 -17.89 15.75
CA PRO A 427 39.16 -18.33 14.96
C PRO A 427 38.69 -19.29 13.85
N THR A 428 38.77 -18.86 12.59
CA THR A 428 38.60 -19.76 11.44
C THR A 428 39.72 -20.80 11.42
N SER A 429 39.40 -22.05 11.73
CA SER A 429 40.26 -23.18 11.38
C SER A 429 40.11 -23.44 9.87
N PRO A 430 41.21 -23.54 9.10
CA PRO A 430 41.14 -23.83 7.68
C PRO A 430 40.64 -25.26 7.50
N THR A 431 39.43 -25.41 6.94
CA THR A 431 38.92 -26.72 6.53
C THR A 431 39.67 -27.15 5.28
N SER A 432 40.60 -28.09 5.46
CA SER A 432 41.30 -28.77 4.36
C SER A 432 40.32 -29.71 3.64
N HIS A 433 39.95 -29.36 2.41
CA HIS A 433 39.22 -30.28 1.53
C HIS A 433 40.21 -31.04 0.65
N SER A 434 40.13 -32.37 0.74
CA SER A 434 40.89 -33.34 -0.04
C SER A 434 40.57 -33.27 -1.54
N GLN A 435 41.61 -33.38 -2.36
CA GLN A 435 41.50 -33.51 -3.82
C GLN A 435 40.98 -34.89 -4.25
N HIS A 436 40.36 -34.89 -5.44
CA HIS A 436 40.16 -35.98 -6.41
C HIS A 436 38.78 -36.67 -6.49
N SER A 437 38.01 -36.24 -7.49
CA SER A 437 37.61 -37.06 -8.64
C SER A 437 37.42 -36.11 -9.84
N ALA A 438 37.38 -36.62 -11.08
CA ALA A 438 37.19 -35.80 -12.29
C ALA A 438 35.76 -35.23 -12.32
N THR A 439 35.51 -34.21 -11.51
CA THR A 439 34.26 -33.47 -11.53
C THR A 439 34.20 -32.62 -12.80
N PRO A 440 33.04 -32.56 -13.48
CA PRO A 440 32.82 -31.59 -14.55
C PRO A 440 33.15 -30.20 -14.02
N SER A 441 33.76 -29.35 -14.86
CA SER A 441 34.20 -28.02 -14.45
C SER A 441 33.80 -26.97 -15.48
N LEU A 442 33.35 -25.82 -14.99
CA LEU A 442 33.09 -24.64 -15.80
C LEU A 442 34.35 -23.77 -15.73
N THR A 443 35.25 -23.92 -16.69
CA THR A 443 36.53 -23.20 -16.74
C THR A 443 36.44 -21.85 -17.44
N GLN A 444 35.49 -21.69 -18.36
CA GLN A 444 35.29 -20.49 -19.16
C GLN A 444 33.81 -20.29 -19.47
N LEU A 445 33.39 -19.03 -19.59
CA LEU A 445 32.07 -18.66 -20.10
C LEU A 445 32.15 -18.57 -21.63
N SER A 446 31.15 -19.12 -22.32
CA SER A 446 31.10 -19.14 -23.78
C SER A 446 30.65 -17.78 -24.32
N THR A 447 31.22 -17.35 -25.44
CA THR A 447 30.71 -16.18 -26.17
C THR A 447 29.34 -16.48 -26.76
N VAL A 448 28.53 -15.43 -26.91
CA VAL A 448 27.16 -15.52 -27.43
C VAL A 448 27.06 -14.87 -28.80
N ALA A 449 26.17 -15.40 -29.64
CA ALA A 449 25.89 -14.81 -30.95
C ALA A 449 25.13 -13.48 -30.79
N SER A 450 25.34 -12.54 -31.72
CA SER A 450 24.63 -11.25 -31.71
C SER A 450 23.11 -11.41 -31.67
N GLU A 451 22.54 -12.38 -32.39
CA GLU A 451 21.09 -12.60 -32.37
C GLU A 451 20.60 -13.03 -30.98
N GLU A 452 21.37 -13.83 -30.25
CA GLU A 452 21.03 -14.23 -28.87
C GLU A 452 21.03 -13.01 -27.93
N VAL A 453 22.02 -12.12 -28.06
CA VAL A 453 22.06 -10.84 -27.33
C VAL A 453 20.82 -10.00 -27.62
N LEU A 454 20.37 -9.94 -28.87
CA LEU A 454 19.17 -9.20 -29.27
C LEU A 454 17.90 -9.79 -28.63
N GLN A 455 17.76 -11.12 -28.65
CA GLN A 455 16.62 -11.82 -28.05
C GLN A 455 16.56 -11.60 -26.53
N ILE A 456 17.69 -11.71 -25.83
CA ILE A 456 17.78 -11.45 -24.39
C ILE A 456 17.46 -9.98 -24.09
N THR A 457 18.00 -9.04 -24.88
CA THR A 457 17.75 -7.61 -24.72
C THR A 457 16.26 -7.27 -24.83
N ARG A 458 15.55 -7.86 -25.82
CA ARG A 458 14.13 -7.60 -26.08
C ARG A 458 13.19 -8.31 -25.09
N SER A 459 13.56 -9.49 -24.60
CA SER A 459 12.76 -10.25 -23.64
C SER A 459 12.87 -9.72 -22.21
N CYS A 460 13.96 -9.01 -21.86
CA CYS A 460 14.10 -8.40 -20.54
C CYS A 460 13.06 -7.31 -20.30
N ASN A 461 12.60 -7.16 -19.05
CA ASN A 461 11.75 -6.03 -18.68
C ASN A 461 12.55 -4.71 -18.78
N PRO A 462 12.05 -3.65 -19.46
CA PRO A 462 12.75 -2.38 -19.60
C PRO A 462 12.69 -1.54 -18.33
N THR A 463 13.31 -2.02 -17.25
CA THR A 463 13.41 -1.29 -15.98
C THR A 463 14.57 -0.30 -16.05
N THR A 464 14.26 0.98 -16.25
CA THR A 464 15.28 2.04 -16.32
C THR A 464 15.86 2.35 -14.96
N CYS A 465 17.18 2.21 -14.87
CA CYS A 465 17.99 2.69 -13.78
C CYS A 465 18.30 4.18 -13.99
N PRO A 466 18.35 5.01 -12.93
CA PRO A 466 18.83 6.39 -13.05
C PRO A 466 20.28 6.52 -13.55
N LEU A 467 21.06 5.44 -13.55
CA LEU A 467 22.41 5.37 -14.10
C LEU A 467 22.43 4.96 -15.59
N ASP A 468 21.30 4.58 -16.17
CA ASP A 468 21.23 4.25 -17.59
C ASP A 468 21.41 5.52 -18.44
N PRO A 469 22.20 5.48 -19.52
CA PRO A 469 22.45 6.66 -20.36
C PRO A 469 21.19 7.07 -21.14
N ILE A 470 20.31 6.12 -21.45
CA ILE A 470 19.03 6.33 -22.12
C ILE A 470 17.94 5.45 -21.46
N PRO A 471 16.65 5.78 -21.63
CA PRO A 471 15.57 4.89 -21.17
C PRO A 471 15.71 3.47 -21.75
N SER A 472 15.57 2.44 -20.92
CA SER A 472 15.78 1.05 -21.34
C SER A 472 14.85 0.61 -22.48
N ALA A 473 13.62 1.12 -22.51
CA ALA A 473 12.68 0.87 -23.60
C ALA A 473 13.16 1.49 -24.94
N MET A 474 13.83 2.65 -24.88
CA MET A 474 14.48 3.24 -26.05
C MET A 474 15.64 2.37 -26.51
N LEU A 475 16.50 1.91 -25.58
CA LEU A 475 17.61 1.00 -25.90
C LEU A 475 17.12 -0.29 -26.56
N GLN A 476 16.03 -0.90 -26.05
CA GLN A 476 15.41 -2.07 -26.68
C GLN A 476 14.96 -1.80 -28.11
N THR A 477 14.40 -0.61 -28.36
CA THR A 477 13.92 -0.22 -29.68
C THR A 477 15.06 -0.10 -30.69
N ILE A 478 16.17 0.54 -30.30
CA ILE A 478 17.36 0.75 -31.16
C ILE A 478 18.41 -0.37 -31.05
N SER A 479 18.15 -1.41 -30.25
CA SER A 479 19.12 -2.45 -29.91
C SER A 479 19.69 -3.18 -31.12
N ARG A 480 18.91 -3.29 -32.20
CA ARG A 480 19.34 -3.94 -33.44
C ARG A 480 20.45 -3.15 -34.14
N ASP A 481 20.37 -1.83 -34.11
CA ASP A 481 21.36 -0.95 -34.74
C ASP A 481 22.68 -0.95 -33.96
N LEU A 482 22.61 -1.04 -32.63
CA LEU A 482 23.77 -1.04 -31.73
C LEU A 482 24.31 -2.44 -31.42
N LEU A 483 23.74 -3.48 -32.04
CA LEU A 483 23.99 -4.86 -31.69
C LEU A 483 25.47 -5.28 -31.77
N PRO A 484 26.25 -4.87 -32.79
CA PRO A 484 27.67 -5.23 -32.86
C PRO A 484 28.47 -4.71 -31.66
N PHE A 485 28.21 -3.49 -31.21
CA PHE A 485 28.90 -2.85 -30.08
C PHE A 485 28.52 -3.48 -28.74
N ILE A 486 27.21 -3.72 -28.52
CA ILE A 486 26.72 -4.39 -27.32
C ILE A 486 27.29 -5.82 -27.23
N THR A 487 27.31 -6.54 -28.36
CA THR A 487 27.88 -7.90 -28.43
C THR A 487 29.37 -7.89 -28.10
N THR A 488 30.15 -6.95 -28.64
CA THR A 488 31.58 -6.82 -28.34
C THR A 488 31.83 -6.62 -26.84
N VAL A 489 31.08 -5.74 -26.18
CA VAL A 489 31.22 -5.51 -24.72
C VAL A 489 30.87 -6.77 -23.92
N ILE A 490 29.77 -7.44 -24.26
CA ILE A 490 29.34 -8.67 -23.57
C ILE A 490 30.37 -9.79 -23.76
N ASN A 491 30.73 -10.10 -25.00
CA ASN A 491 31.66 -11.19 -25.30
C ASN A 491 33.08 -10.90 -24.79
N GLY A 492 33.50 -9.63 -24.79
CA GLY A 492 34.73 -9.21 -24.12
C GLY A 492 34.70 -9.54 -22.63
N SER A 493 33.61 -9.20 -21.93
CA SER A 493 33.44 -9.53 -20.51
C SER A 493 33.53 -11.02 -20.23
N LEU A 494 32.84 -11.86 -21.03
CA LEU A 494 32.82 -13.31 -20.87
C LEU A 494 34.20 -13.94 -21.13
N THR A 495 34.90 -13.48 -22.17
CA THR A 495 36.20 -14.01 -22.60
C THR A 495 37.30 -13.66 -21.60
N TYR A 496 37.36 -12.41 -21.14
CA TYR A 496 38.40 -11.92 -20.23
C TYR A 496 38.13 -12.25 -18.76
N GLY A 497 36.97 -12.84 -18.42
CA GLY A 497 36.61 -13.09 -17.03
C GLY A 497 36.48 -11.81 -16.20
N HIS A 498 36.03 -10.70 -16.81
CA HIS A 498 35.99 -9.39 -16.16
C HIS A 498 34.67 -8.66 -16.39
N VAL A 499 34.05 -8.15 -15.32
CA VAL A 499 32.85 -7.30 -15.43
C VAL A 499 33.26 -5.84 -15.56
N PRO A 500 32.75 -5.09 -16.57
CA PRO A 500 33.06 -3.67 -16.70
C PRO A 500 32.74 -2.87 -15.43
N THR A 501 33.63 -1.95 -15.04
CA THR A 501 33.48 -1.10 -13.85
C THR A 501 32.19 -0.28 -13.85
N ALA A 502 31.74 0.18 -15.02
CA ALA A 502 30.46 0.87 -15.18
C ALA A 502 29.24 -0.01 -14.79
N PHE A 503 29.35 -1.33 -14.93
CA PHE A 503 28.29 -2.29 -14.61
C PHE A 503 28.26 -2.69 -13.13
N LYS A 504 29.29 -2.32 -12.35
CA LYS A 504 29.42 -2.58 -10.90
C LYS A 504 28.84 -1.46 -10.02
N LYS A 505 28.01 -0.58 -10.59
CA LYS A 505 27.39 0.55 -9.91
C LYS A 505 25.89 0.32 -9.75
N ALA A 506 25.37 0.54 -8.54
CA ALA A 506 23.96 0.40 -8.23
C ALA A 506 23.35 1.69 -7.66
N ARG A 507 22.08 1.92 -7.97
CA ARG A 507 21.27 2.98 -7.38
C ARG A 507 20.25 2.37 -6.42
N VAL A 508 20.40 2.61 -5.12
CA VAL A 508 19.53 2.03 -4.08
C VAL A 508 18.34 2.94 -3.79
N ILE A 509 17.13 2.39 -3.85
CA ILE A 509 15.90 3.08 -3.48
C ILE A 509 15.27 2.36 -2.28
N PRO A 510 15.01 3.07 -1.16
CA PRO A 510 14.31 2.50 -0.01
C PRO A 510 12.82 2.36 -0.32
N ILE A 511 12.26 1.16 -0.10
CA ILE A 511 10.83 0.87 -0.29
C ILE A 511 10.26 0.37 1.03
N LEU A 512 9.16 0.96 1.50
CA LEU A 512 8.49 0.52 2.73
C LEU A 512 8.01 -0.93 2.58
N LYS A 513 8.33 -1.78 3.56
CA LYS A 513 8.03 -3.22 3.52
C LYS A 513 6.53 -3.52 3.38
N LYS A 514 5.68 -2.69 4.00
CA LYS A 514 4.22 -2.78 3.93
C LYS A 514 3.63 -1.36 4.04
N PRO A 515 2.54 -1.04 3.31
CA PRO A 515 1.96 0.31 3.33
C PRO A 515 1.47 0.81 4.69
N ALA A 516 1.14 -0.09 5.62
CA ALA A 516 0.63 0.25 6.95
C ALA A 516 1.72 0.42 8.03
N LEU A 517 3.00 0.24 7.67
CA LEU A 517 4.11 0.43 8.58
C LEU A 517 4.44 1.92 8.76
N ASP A 518 5.19 2.23 9.82
CA ASP A 518 5.56 3.60 10.14
C ASP A 518 6.58 4.12 9.11
N PRO A 519 6.23 5.14 8.30
CA PRO A 519 7.16 5.69 7.32
C PRO A 519 8.32 6.47 7.95
N THR A 520 8.31 6.71 9.27
CA THR A 520 9.41 7.35 10.00
C THR A 520 10.45 6.36 10.52
N ASP A 521 10.11 5.07 10.64
CA ASP A 521 11.08 4.04 11.03
C ASP A 521 11.88 3.54 9.82
N ILE A 522 13.19 3.83 9.81
CA ILE A 522 14.12 3.37 8.77
C ILE A 522 14.16 1.84 8.68
N SER A 523 13.96 1.15 9.81
CA SER A 523 14.00 -0.30 9.90
C SER A 523 12.91 -0.97 9.05
N ASP A 524 11.84 -0.26 8.74
CA ASP A 524 10.71 -0.71 7.92
C ASP A 524 10.92 -0.56 6.41
N TYR A 525 12.04 0.00 5.97
CA TYR A 525 12.40 0.11 4.55
C TYR A 525 13.32 -1.02 4.08
N ARG A 526 13.05 -1.58 2.91
CA ARG A 526 13.95 -2.47 2.15
C ARG A 526 14.78 -1.66 1.16
N PRO A 527 16.12 -1.82 1.16
CA PRO A 527 16.97 -1.21 0.13
C PRO A 527 16.89 -2.03 -1.17
N VAL A 528 16.32 -1.46 -2.23
CA VAL A 528 16.28 -2.13 -3.55
C VAL A 528 17.34 -1.54 -4.47
N SER A 529 18.25 -2.39 -4.96
CA SER A 529 19.33 -2.01 -5.87
C SER A 529 18.84 -2.00 -7.32
N LEU A 530 18.85 -0.83 -7.94
CA LEU A 530 18.65 -0.67 -9.38
C LEU A 530 20.00 -0.75 -10.10
N LEU A 531 20.19 -1.82 -10.85
CA LEU A 531 21.33 -2.03 -11.75
C LEU A 531 21.03 -1.51 -13.15
N SER A 532 22.08 -1.08 -13.87
CA SER A 532 21.94 -0.65 -15.26
C SER A 532 21.40 -1.76 -16.15
N PHE A 533 20.66 -1.39 -17.19
CA PHE A 533 19.97 -2.34 -18.04
C PHE A 533 20.94 -3.25 -18.82
N LEU A 534 22.07 -2.70 -19.31
CA LEU A 534 23.12 -3.49 -19.96
C LEU A 534 23.83 -4.44 -18.98
N SER A 535 24.05 -4.03 -17.72
CA SER A 535 24.58 -4.92 -16.69
C SER A 535 23.66 -6.12 -16.45
N LYS A 536 22.35 -5.90 -16.38
CA LYS A 536 21.35 -6.98 -16.26
C LYS A 536 21.34 -7.95 -17.45
N ILE A 537 21.59 -7.46 -18.67
CA ILE A 537 21.70 -8.31 -19.87
C ILE A 537 22.92 -9.22 -19.74
N LEU A 538 24.08 -8.67 -19.36
CA LEU A 538 25.28 -9.45 -19.10
C LEU A 538 25.05 -10.50 -18.00
N GLU A 539 24.49 -10.09 -16.86
CA GLU A 539 24.17 -11.02 -15.77
C GLU A 539 23.21 -12.14 -16.21
N ARG A 540 22.21 -11.83 -17.05
CA ARG A 540 21.27 -12.83 -17.57
C ARG A 540 21.97 -13.88 -18.42
N ILE A 541 22.88 -13.47 -19.30
CA ILE A 541 23.66 -14.39 -20.15
C ILE A 541 24.49 -15.33 -19.27
N VAL A 542 25.20 -14.79 -18.28
CA VAL A 542 26.02 -15.57 -17.35
C VAL A 542 25.14 -16.49 -16.50
N CYS A 543 23.99 -16.02 -16.05
CA CYS A 543 23.03 -16.80 -15.28
C CYS A 543 22.51 -18.01 -16.06
N ASN A 544 22.23 -17.85 -17.36
CA ASN A 544 21.80 -18.94 -18.23
C ASN A 544 22.90 -20.00 -18.33
N GLN A 545 24.13 -19.61 -18.66
CA GLN A 545 25.26 -20.55 -18.78
C GLN A 545 25.58 -21.26 -17.45
N LEU A 546 25.55 -20.53 -16.33
CA LEU A 546 25.75 -21.12 -15.01
C LEU A 546 24.64 -22.12 -14.68
N SER A 547 23.38 -21.78 -14.97
CA SER A 547 22.24 -22.66 -14.73
C SER A 547 22.31 -23.92 -15.59
N ASP A 548 22.69 -23.81 -16.87
CA ASP A 548 22.89 -24.96 -17.76
C ASP A 548 23.97 -25.90 -17.23
N TYR A 549 25.10 -25.35 -16.79
CA TYR A 549 26.16 -26.13 -16.15
C TYR A 549 25.67 -26.85 -14.88
N LEU A 550 24.96 -26.16 -13.99
CA LEU A 550 24.47 -26.74 -12.74
C LEU A 550 23.43 -27.84 -12.98
N MET A 551 22.56 -27.68 -13.98
CA MET A 551 21.57 -28.68 -14.40
C MET A 551 22.24 -29.92 -14.99
N GLN A 552 23.18 -29.76 -15.93
CA GLN A 552 23.87 -30.88 -16.58
C GLN A 552 24.65 -31.75 -15.58
N ASN A 553 25.12 -31.14 -14.49
CA ASN A 553 25.98 -31.78 -13.49
C ASN A 553 25.26 -32.13 -12.18
N ASN A 554 23.93 -31.97 -12.11
CA ASN A 554 23.10 -32.27 -10.94
C ASN A 554 23.62 -31.63 -9.64
N VAL A 555 24.10 -30.39 -9.72
CA VAL A 555 24.71 -29.67 -8.60
C VAL A 555 23.66 -28.94 -7.74
N HIS A 556 22.43 -28.82 -8.23
CA HIS A 556 21.35 -28.16 -7.49
C HIS A 556 20.88 -28.98 -6.28
N ASP A 557 20.55 -28.27 -5.21
CA ASP A 557 19.78 -28.85 -4.10
C ASP A 557 18.36 -29.19 -4.59
N PRO A 558 17.92 -30.47 -4.53
CA PRO A 558 16.56 -30.85 -4.91
C PRO A 558 15.48 -30.19 -4.06
N ASN A 559 15.80 -29.76 -2.83
CA ASN A 559 14.87 -29.15 -1.89
C ASN A 559 14.90 -27.61 -1.94
N GLN A 560 15.58 -26.99 -2.90
CA GLN A 560 15.53 -25.54 -3.15
C GLN A 560 14.56 -25.22 -4.29
N SER A 561 13.44 -24.57 -3.95
CA SER A 561 12.41 -24.12 -4.91
C SER A 561 12.48 -22.62 -5.24
N GLY A 562 13.24 -21.84 -4.48
CA GLY A 562 13.35 -20.39 -4.70
C GLY A 562 14.02 -20.07 -6.03
N PHE A 563 13.41 -19.18 -6.81
CA PHE A 563 13.98 -18.65 -8.06
C PHE A 563 14.39 -19.72 -9.10
N LYS A 564 13.78 -20.92 -9.01
CA LYS A 564 14.04 -22.04 -9.90
C LYS A 564 12.91 -22.20 -10.91
N ALA A 565 13.24 -22.44 -12.18
CA ALA A 565 12.24 -22.63 -13.23
C ALA A 565 11.33 -23.82 -12.91
N ALA A 566 10.03 -23.69 -13.20
CA ALA A 566 8.98 -24.67 -12.87
C ALA A 566 8.75 -24.95 -11.37
N HIS A 567 9.36 -24.17 -10.47
CA HIS A 567 9.04 -24.16 -9.05
C HIS A 567 8.28 -22.88 -8.67
N SER A 568 7.42 -22.98 -7.66
CA SER A 568 6.61 -21.87 -7.12
C SER A 568 6.49 -22.00 -5.60
N PRO A 569 6.02 -20.94 -4.89
CA PRO A 569 5.69 -21.06 -3.47
C PRO A 569 4.74 -22.22 -3.19
N GLU A 570 3.75 -22.42 -4.07
CA GLU A 570 2.78 -23.51 -3.97
C GLU A 570 3.45 -24.90 -4.03
N THR A 571 4.36 -25.13 -4.98
CA THR A 571 5.08 -26.41 -5.06
C THR A 571 5.92 -26.70 -3.82
N ALA A 572 6.53 -25.67 -3.23
CA ALA A 572 7.34 -25.79 -2.02
C ALA A 572 6.44 -26.11 -0.80
N LEU A 573 5.33 -25.39 -0.67
CA LEU A 573 4.38 -25.64 0.41
C LEU A 573 3.72 -27.02 0.28
N LEU A 574 3.38 -27.48 -0.94
CA LEU A 574 2.84 -28.82 -1.16
C LEU A 574 3.80 -29.91 -0.69
N ALA A 575 5.10 -29.79 -1.02
CA ALA A 575 6.11 -30.74 -0.57
C ALA A 575 6.21 -30.82 0.96
N VAL A 576 6.05 -29.67 1.64
CA VAL A 576 6.08 -29.57 3.10
C VAL A 576 4.79 -30.13 3.71
N THR A 577 3.63 -29.72 3.22
CA THR A 577 2.34 -30.15 3.76
C THR A 577 2.08 -31.64 3.54
N GLU A 578 2.48 -32.19 2.40
CA GLU A 578 2.34 -33.63 2.13
C GLU A 578 3.15 -34.46 3.13
N LYS A 579 4.38 -34.06 3.45
CA LYS A 579 5.18 -34.72 4.50
C LYS A 579 4.48 -34.69 5.86
N LEU A 580 3.87 -33.55 6.22
CA LEU A 580 3.12 -33.42 7.47
C LEU A 580 1.85 -34.28 7.48
N HIS A 581 1.10 -34.32 6.37
CA HIS A 581 -0.07 -35.18 6.22
C HIS A 581 0.29 -36.66 6.29
N ALA A 582 1.33 -37.09 5.58
CA ALA A 582 1.82 -38.47 5.61
C ALA A 582 2.25 -38.89 7.02
N ALA A 583 3.01 -38.05 7.74
CA ALA A 583 3.40 -38.29 9.12
C ALA A 583 2.20 -38.43 10.06
N ARG A 584 1.21 -37.53 9.94
CA ARG A 584 -0.03 -37.58 10.73
C ARG A 584 -0.83 -38.85 10.46
N SER A 585 -0.89 -39.28 9.19
CA SER A 585 -1.56 -40.51 8.77
C SER A 585 -0.88 -41.76 9.34
N ALA A 586 0.44 -41.70 9.53
CA ALA A 586 1.23 -42.68 10.25
C ALA A 586 1.18 -42.53 11.79
N LYS A 587 0.29 -41.69 12.32
CA LYS A 587 0.13 -41.38 13.76
C LYS A 587 1.38 -40.78 14.42
N LEU A 588 2.27 -40.17 13.64
CA LEU A 588 3.44 -39.46 14.14
C LEU A 588 3.10 -37.99 14.44
N SER A 589 3.72 -37.44 15.47
CA SER A 589 3.79 -35.99 15.67
C SER A 589 4.87 -35.41 14.76
N SER A 590 4.68 -34.16 14.32
CA SER A 590 5.66 -33.45 13.51
C SER A 590 5.91 -32.05 14.04
N VAL A 591 7.13 -31.57 13.85
CA VAL A 591 7.53 -30.20 14.10
C VAL A 591 7.91 -29.56 12.76
N LEU A 592 7.37 -28.37 12.51
CA LEU A 592 7.75 -27.48 11.42
C LEU A 592 8.45 -26.25 12.01
N ILE A 593 9.70 -26.01 11.63
CA ILE A 593 10.50 -24.86 12.07
C ILE A 593 10.75 -23.96 10.86
N LEU A 594 10.35 -22.70 10.95
CA LEU A 594 10.56 -21.70 9.91
C LEU A 594 11.70 -20.78 10.33
N LEU A 595 12.88 -20.93 9.73
CA LEU A 595 14.06 -20.11 10.04
C LEU A 595 14.00 -18.78 9.28
N ASP A 596 14.25 -17.67 9.97
CA ASP A 596 14.40 -16.33 9.38
C ASP A 596 15.86 -15.88 9.46
N LEU A 597 16.39 -15.30 8.38
CA LEU A 597 17.73 -14.73 8.33
C LEU A 597 17.69 -13.20 8.43
N SER A 598 18.62 -12.62 9.17
CA SER A 598 18.81 -11.17 9.25
C SER A 598 19.62 -10.69 8.06
N ALA A 599 18.97 -9.98 7.13
CA ALA A 599 19.63 -9.37 5.95
C ALA A 599 20.43 -10.40 5.12
N ALA A 600 19.79 -11.52 4.77
CA ALA A 600 20.42 -12.68 4.14
C ALA A 600 21.27 -12.33 2.91
N PHE A 601 20.70 -11.62 1.94
CA PHE A 601 21.40 -11.23 0.72
C PHE A 601 22.52 -10.22 0.97
N ASP A 602 22.37 -9.33 1.95
CA ASP A 602 23.35 -8.26 2.24
C ASP A 602 24.57 -8.78 3.04
N THR A 603 24.45 -9.96 3.66
CA THR A 603 25.49 -10.54 4.54
C THR A 603 26.33 -11.63 3.87
N VAL A 604 26.01 -12.01 2.62
CA VAL A 604 26.77 -13.03 1.87
C VAL A 604 28.26 -12.65 1.81
N ASN A 605 29.12 -13.47 2.40
CA ASN A 605 30.55 -13.20 2.37
C ASN A 605 31.14 -13.57 0.99
N HIS A 606 31.81 -12.63 0.34
CA HIS A 606 32.37 -12.85 -1.00
C HIS A 606 33.45 -13.94 -1.04
N LYS A 607 34.31 -14.04 -0.02
CA LYS A 607 35.36 -15.07 0.04
C LYS A 607 34.77 -16.46 0.18
N THR A 608 33.80 -16.61 1.08
CA THR A 608 33.06 -17.88 1.25
C THR A 608 32.32 -18.24 -0.02
N LEU A 609 31.62 -17.29 -0.66
CA LEU A 609 30.91 -17.52 -1.91
C LEU A 609 31.85 -17.99 -3.02
N LEU A 610 32.98 -17.30 -3.23
CA LEU A 610 33.97 -17.68 -4.25
C LEU A 610 34.62 -19.04 -3.97
N SER A 611 34.85 -19.37 -2.70
CA SER A 611 35.31 -20.71 -2.29
C SER A 611 34.28 -21.79 -2.61
N THR A 612 33.00 -21.52 -2.32
CA THR A 612 31.89 -22.42 -2.66
C THR A 612 31.77 -22.61 -4.16
N LEU A 613 31.80 -21.54 -4.97
CA LEU A 613 31.76 -21.67 -6.43
C LEU A 613 32.90 -22.55 -6.96
N ARG A 614 34.10 -22.42 -6.38
CA ARG A 614 35.26 -23.25 -6.73
C ARG A 614 35.07 -24.72 -6.35
N SER A 615 34.45 -25.01 -5.20
CA SER A 615 34.15 -26.39 -4.79
C SER A 615 33.05 -27.04 -5.64
N LEU A 616 32.22 -26.24 -6.30
CA LEU A 616 31.21 -26.68 -7.28
C LEU A 616 31.77 -26.84 -8.71
N GLY A 617 33.09 -26.73 -8.89
CA GLY A 617 33.77 -26.93 -10.17
C GLY A 617 33.88 -25.69 -11.06
N ILE A 618 33.54 -24.49 -10.57
CA ILE A 618 33.72 -23.24 -11.32
C ILE A 618 35.17 -22.77 -11.15
N CYS A 619 35.91 -22.73 -12.25
CA CYS A 619 37.36 -22.48 -12.27
C CYS A 619 37.72 -21.52 -13.43
N GLY A 620 39.02 -21.23 -13.60
CA GLY A 620 39.53 -20.46 -14.74
C GLY A 620 38.90 -19.06 -14.88
N THR A 621 38.72 -18.62 -16.12
CA THR A 621 38.15 -17.29 -16.43
C THR A 621 36.70 -17.15 -16.00
N ALA A 622 35.95 -18.26 -15.91
CA ALA A 622 34.60 -18.24 -15.36
C ALA A 622 34.59 -17.86 -13.87
N TRP A 623 35.52 -18.42 -13.08
CA TRP A 623 35.68 -18.06 -11.67
C TRP A 623 36.17 -16.61 -11.51
N GLU A 624 37.12 -16.18 -12.34
CA GLU A 624 37.60 -14.79 -12.37
C GLU A 624 36.47 -13.81 -12.67
N TRP A 625 35.52 -14.18 -13.53
CA TRP A 625 34.33 -13.37 -13.81
C TRP A 625 33.51 -13.13 -12.56
N PHE A 626 33.22 -14.17 -11.77
CA PHE A 626 32.47 -14.02 -10.51
C PHE A 626 33.26 -13.24 -9.45
N ALA A 627 34.59 -13.42 -9.40
CA ALA A 627 35.45 -12.63 -8.53
C ALA A 627 35.41 -11.14 -8.90
N SER A 628 35.48 -10.84 -10.20
CA SER A 628 35.32 -9.47 -10.72
C SER A 628 33.91 -8.93 -10.45
N TYR A 629 32.86 -9.74 -10.63
CA TYR A 629 31.47 -9.34 -10.38
C TYR A 629 31.24 -8.87 -8.94
N LEU A 630 31.83 -9.56 -7.96
CA LEU A 630 31.65 -9.26 -6.53
C LEU A 630 32.58 -8.13 -6.05
N ASP A 631 33.77 -8.00 -6.63
CA ASP A 631 34.75 -6.98 -6.20
C ASP A 631 34.50 -5.61 -6.83
N GLY A 632 34.79 -4.55 -6.06
CA GLY A 632 34.70 -3.17 -6.50
C GLY A 632 33.27 -2.65 -6.72
N CYS A 633 32.26 -3.37 -6.24
CA CYS A 633 30.87 -2.94 -6.31
C CYS A 633 30.63 -1.67 -5.50
N LEU A 634 29.96 -0.69 -6.11
CA LEU A 634 29.58 0.58 -5.49
C LEU A 634 28.06 0.77 -5.52
N TYR A 635 27.50 1.37 -4.48
CA TYR A 635 26.12 1.82 -4.48
C TYR A 635 25.98 3.27 -4.00
N GLN A 636 24.91 3.92 -4.47
CA GLN A 636 24.47 5.22 -3.98
C GLN A 636 22.99 5.14 -3.63
N LEU A 637 22.59 5.63 -2.47
CA LEU A 637 21.20 5.68 -2.07
C LEU A 637 20.53 6.94 -2.60
N THR A 638 19.27 6.85 -3.02
CA THR A 638 18.47 8.01 -3.41
C THR A 638 17.15 8.07 -2.66
N CYS A 639 16.92 9.21 -2.02
CA CYS A 639 15.70 9.51 -1.29
C CYS A 639 15.27 10.93 -1.65
N GLN A 640 13.99 11.12 -1.98
CA GLN A 640 13.40 12.43 -2.31
C GLN A 640 14.16 13.22 -3.41
N GLY A 641 14.83 12.52 -4.33
CA GLY A 641 15.59 13.14 -5.43
C GLY A 641 17.03 13.55 -5.07
N LEU A 642 17.46 13.39 -3.83
CA LEU A 642 18.85 13.57 -3.40
C LEU A 642 19.58 12.23 -3.36
N THR A 643 20.89 12.26 -3.65
CA THR A 643 21.74 11.07 -3.75
C THR A 643 22.87 11.14 -2.71
N SER A 644 23.16 10.02 -2.06
CA SER A 644 24.29 9.89 -1.12
C SER A 644 25.66 9.87 -1.82
N ALA A 645 26.72 9.99 -1.03
CA ALA A 645 28.05 9.63 -1.50
C ALA A 645 28.10 8.13 -1.93
N PRO A 646 28.96 7.75 -2.90
CA PRO A 646 29.20 6.35 -3.23
C PRO A 646 29.74 5.57 -2.03
N ARG A 647 29.19 4.38 -1.80
CA ARG A 647 29.60 3.43 -0.76
C ARG A 647 30.05 2.12 -1.41
N ARG A 648 31.07 1.48 -0.86
CA ARG A 648 31.53 0.16 -1.31
C ARG A 648 30.68 -0.95 -0.72
N LEU A 649 30.29 -1.90 -1.56
CA LEU A 649 29.63 -3.13 -1.14
C LEU A 649 30.70 -4.19 -0.85
N SER A 650 31.08 -4.35 0.42
CA SER A 650 32.12 -5.29 0.86
C SER A 650 31.60 -6.71 1.14
N THR A 651 30.30 -6.83 1.36
CA THR A 651 29.58 -8.10 1.53
C THR A 651 28.22 -8.01 0.85
N GLY A 652 27.65 -9.17 0.56
CA GLY A 652 26.32 -9.30 0.00
C GLY A 652 26.29 -9.35 -1.52
N VAL A 653 25.12 -9.69 -2.04
CA VAL A 653 24.78 -9.60 -3.46
C VAL A 653 23.63 -8.60 -3.62
N PRO A 654 23.64 -7.72 -4.65
CA PRO A 654 22.66 -6.64 -4.73
C PRO A 654 21.21 -7.15 -4.79
N GLN A 655 20.34 -6.65 -3.90
CA GLN A 655 18.91 -6.96 -3.90
C GLN A 655 18.20 -6.33 -5.11
N GLY A 656 18.08 -7.09 -6.20
CA GLY A 656 17.62 -6.62 -7.52
C GLY A 656 18.53 -7.02 -8.68
N SER A 657 19.66 -7.67 -8.38
CA SER A 657 20.49 -8.39 -9.36
C SER A 657 19.76 -9.60 -9.96
N VAL A 658 20.17 -9.97 -11.17
CA VAL A 658 19.70 -11.18 -11.84
C VAL A 658 20.40 -12.41 -11.26
N LEU A 659 21.70 -12.31 -10.94
CA LEU A 659 22.50 -13.41 -10.42
C LEU A 659 22.33 -13.64 -8.90
N GLY A 660 22.01 -12.60 -8.13
CA GLY A 660 21.96 -12.67 -6.66
C GLY A 660 21.16 -13.85 -6.09
N PRO A 661 19.94 -14.13 -6.58
CA PRO A 661 19.16 -15.29 -6.14
C PRO A 661 19.83 -16.66 -6.35
N LEU A 662 20.45 -16.85 -7.53
CA LEU A 662 21.15 -18.09 -7.86
C LEU A 662 22.41 -18.23 -6.99
N LEU A 663 23.20 -17.16 -6.87
CA LEU A 663 24.40 -17.14 -6.03
C LEU A 663 24.09 -17.42 -4.56
N PHE A 664 23.00 -16.87 -4.02
CA PHE A 664 22.55 -17.17 -2.66
C PHE A 664 22.16 -18.65 -2.49
N SER A 665 21.47 -19.22 -3.47
CA SER A 665 21.09 -20.64 -3.44
C SER A 665 22.31 -21.56 -3.45
N LEU A 666 23.37 -21.20 -4.19
CA LEU A 666 24.64 -21.94 -4.18
C LEU A 666 25.38 -21.74 -2.85
N TYR A 667 25.34 -20.53 -2.29
CA TYR A 667 25.96 -20.21 -1.00
C TYR A 667 25.45 -21.09 0.14
N THR A 668 24.16 -21.41 0.14
CA THR A 668 23.51 -22.23 1.17
C THR A 668 23.43 -23.72 0.84
N HIS A 669 23.95 -24.16 -0.31
CA HIS A 669 23.80 -25.54 -0.80
C HIS A 669 24.25 -26.63 0.20
N SER A 670 25.32 -26.39 0.97
CA SER A 670 25.80 -27.40 1.94
C SER A 670 24.97 -27.50 3.21
N LEU A 671 24.10 -26.53 3.51
CA LEU A 671 23.26 -26.52 4.72
C LEU A 671 22.35 -27.75 4.78
N GLY A 672 21.84 -28.20 3.64
CA GLY A 672 20.99 -29.38 3.55
C GLY A 672 21.61 -30.66 4.11
N LYS A 673 22.94 -30.83 3.98
CA LYS A 673 23.67 -31.98 4.54
C LYS A 673 23.72 -31.93 6.08
N VAL A 674 23.91 -30.73 6.65
CA VAL A 674 23.87 -30.50 8.10
C VAL A 674 22.47 -30.78 8.65
N ILE A 675 21.42 -30.34 7.96
CA ILE A 675 20.04 -30.63 8.39
C ILE A 675 19.76 -32.14 8.37
N SER A 676 20.11 -32.79 7.26
CA SER A 676 19.80 -34.21 7.03
C SER A 676 20.56 -35.14 8.00
N SER A 677 21.75 -34.76 8.47
CA SER A 677 22.52 -35.56 9.44
C SER A 677 21.83 -35.71 10.80
N HIS A 678 20.88 -34.83 11.11
CA HIS A 678 20.04 -34.90 12.33
C HIS A 678 18.70 -35.61 12.11
N GLY A 679 18.47 -36.20 10.92
CA GLY A 679 17.23 -36.88 10.57
C GLY A 679 16.08 -35.94 10.20
N PHE A 680 16.37 -34.65 9.97
CA PHE A 680 15.38 -33.68 9.51
C PHE A 680 15.22 -33.74 7.99
N SER A 681 13.97 -33.61 7.55
CA SER A 681 13.66 -33.15 6.21
C SER A 681 13.73 -31.62 6.18
N TYR A 682 13.96 -31.04 5.01
CA TYR A 682 13.85 -29.60 4.82
C TYR A 682 13.31 -29.24 3.45
N HIS A 683 12.89 -27.98 3.33
CA HIS A 683 12.58 -27.33 2.08
C HIS A 683 13.02 -25.87 2.15
N CYS A 684 13.69 -25.39 1.12
CA CYS A 684 14.15 -24.02 1.00
C CYS A 684 13.37 -23.29 -0.08
N TYR A 685 13.06 -22.02 0.17
CA TYR A 685 12.59 -21.09 -0.84
C TYR A 685 13.36 -19.79 -0.68
N ALA A 686 14.43 -19.64 -1.47
CA ALA A 686 15.39 -18.56 -1.31
C ALA A 686 16.05 -18.61 0.09
N ASP A 687 15.92 -17.55 0.89
CA ASP A 687 16.39 -17.46 2.27
C ASP A 687 15.47 -18.11 3.30
N ASP A 688 14.20 -18.36 2.97
CA ASP A 688 13.26 -19.06 3.85
C ASP A 688 13.61 -20.56 3.90
N THR A 689 14.03 -21.04 5.08
CA THR A 689 14.39 -22.45 5.31
C THR A 689 13.38 -23.10 6.26
N GLN A 690 12.78 -24.20 5.82
CA GLN A 690 11.72 -24.91 6.53
C GLN A 690 12.23 -26.28 6.95
N LEU A 691 12.29 -26.55 8.25
CA LEU A 691 12.74 -27.83 8.81
C LEU A 691 11.54 -28.67 9.25
N ILE A 692 11.57 -29.96 8.94
CA ILE A 692 10.52 -30.91 9.28
C ILE A 692 11.13 -32.11 9.99
N LEU A 693 10.66 -32.39 11.21
CA LEU A 693 10.97 -33.62 11.93
C LEU A 693 9.69 -34.28 12.36
N SER A 694 9.51 -35.55 11.98
CA SER A 694 8.39 -36.39 12.41
C SER A 694 8.89 -37.47 13.37
N PHE A 695 8.14 -37.73 14.43
CA PHE A 695 8.55 -38.60 15.52
C PHE A 695 7.33 -39.20 16.24
N PRO A 696 7.47 -40.36 16.93
CA PRO A 696 6.40 -40.92 17.74
C PRO A 696 5.95 -39.94 18.84
N PRO A 697 4.64 -39.81 19.15
CA PRO A 697 4.16 -38.92 20.22
C PRO A 697 4.69 -39.24 21.62
N SER A 698 5.32 -40.40 21.82
CA SER A 698 5.99 -40.80 23.06
C SER A 698 7.49 -40.47 23.09
N ASP A 699 8.06 -39.96 22.01
CA ASP A 699 9.50 -39.70 21.90
C ASP A 699 9.90 -38.45 22.70
N THR A 700 10.54 -38.67 23.85
CA THR A 700 11.05 -37.62 24.72
C THR A 700 12.36 -37.00 24.24
N THR A 701 13.02 -37.59 23.24
CA THR A 701 14.31 -37.12 22.70
C THR A 701 14.15 -36.06 21.62
N ALA A 702 12.92 -35.82 21.14
CA ALA A 702 12.65 -34.88 20.05
C ALA A 702 13.20 -33.47 20.31
N SER A 703 12.97 -32.92 21.51
CA SER A 703 13.48 -31.59 21.89
C SER A 703 15.02 -31.51 21.86
N ALA A 704 15.70 -32.57 22.32
CA ALA A 704 17.15 -32.65 22.29
C ALA A 704 17.70 -32.73 20.85
N ARG A 705 17.08 -33.52 19.98
CA ARG A 705 17.45 -33.58 18.55
C ARG A 705 17.24 -32.26 17.85
N ILE A 706 16.11 -31.58 18.11
CA ILE A 706 15.84 -30.25 17.54
C ILE A 706 16.89 -29.24 18.00
N SER A 707 17.21 -29.22 19.30
CA SER A 707 18.21 -28.31 19.86
C SER A 707 19.61 -28.58 19.28
N ALA A 708 20.01 -29.85 19.13
CA ALA A 708 21.29 -30.22 18.52
C ALA A 708 21.35 -29.80 17.05
N CYS A 709 20.29 -30.06 16.28
CA CYS A 709 20.21 -29.66 14.87
C CYS A 709 20.32 -28.14 14.72
N LEU A 710 19.56 -27.38 15.50
CA LEU A 710 19.60 -25.91 15.46
C LEU A 710 20.94 -25.34 15.92
N ALA A 711 21.63 -25.98 16.86
CA ALA A 711 22.98 -25.59 17.28
C ALA A 711 23.99 -25.77 16.13
N ASP A 712 23.95 -26.90 15.43
CA ASP A 712 24.83 -27.16 14.28
C ASP A 712 24.49 -26.25 13.09
N ILE A 713 23.21 -25.97 12.84
CA ILE A 713 22.78 -24.98 11.85
C ILE A 713 23.30 -23.59 12.22
N SER A 714 23.17 -23.17 13.48
CA SER A 714 23.68 -21.89 13.96
C SER A 714 25.20 -21.79 13.79
N SER A 715 25.93 -22.84 14.14
CA SER A 715 27.38 -22.96 13.94
C SER A 715 27.74 -22.84 12.45
N TRP A 716 27.07 -23.61 11.60
CA TRP A 716 27.27 -23.58 10.15
C TRP A 716 26.99 -22.19 9.57
N MET A 717 25.87 -21.57 9.95
CA MET A 717 25.48 -20.23 9.50
C MET A 717 26.50 -19.19 9.95
N THR A 718 26.98 -19.27 11.19
CA THR A 718 28.05 -18.40 11.72
C THR A 718 29.34 -18.54 10.92
N ALA A 719 29.76 -19.77 10.60
CA ALA A 719 30.93 -20.04 9.76
C ALA A 719 30.76 -19.49 8.32
N HIS A 720 29.53 -19.41 7.84
CA HIS A 720 29.15 -18.81 6.56
C HIS A 720 28.70 -17.34 6.72
N GLN A 721 28.97 -16.68 7.84
CA GLN A 721 28.61 -15.27 8.08
C GLN A 721 27.13 -14.92 7.83
N LEU A 722 26.23 -15.87 8.05
CA LEU A 722 24.78 -15.68 8.02
C LEU A 722 24.25 -15.55 9.45
N LYS A 723 23.40 -14.56 9.69
CA LYS A 723 22.83 -14.32 11.01
C LYS A 723 21.40 -14.85 11.08
N LEU A 724 21.21 -15.94 11.81
CA LEU A 724 19.88 -16.43 12.17
C LEU A 724 19.14 -15.40 13.05
N ASN A 725 17.83 -15.31 12.89
CA ASN A 725 16.98 -14.37 13.63
C ASN A 725 16.00 -15.10 14.55
N PRO A 726 16.40 -15.38 15.81
CA PRO A 726 15.55 -16.13 16.75
C PRO A 726 14.18 -15.48 16.99
N SER A 727 14.08 -14.15 16.93
CA SER A 727 12.84 -13.42 17.18
C SER A 727 11.77 -13.61 16.09
N LYS A 728 12.20 -14.02 14.89
CA LYS A 728 11.30 -14.30 13.76
C LYS A 728 11.25 -15.77 13.37
N THR A 729 12.05 -16.62 14.01
CA THR A 729 11.94 -18.06 13.84
C THR A 729 10.63 -18.54 14.46
N GLU A 730 9.78 -19.19 13.67
CA GLU A 730 8.50 -19.75 14.12
C GLU A 730 8.59 -21.27 14.27
N LEU A 731 7.90 -21.80 15.28
CA LEU A 731 7.82 -23.22 15.59
C LEU A 731 6.35 -23.67 15.61
N LEU A 732 5.97 -24.56 14.71
CA LEU A 732 4.63 -25.15 14.67
C LEU A 732 4.71 -26.65 14.99
N ILE A 733 3.88 -27.11 15.92
CA ILE A 733 3.72 -28.54 16.22
C ILE A 733 2.44 -29.03 15.56
N VAL A 734 2.54 -30.07 14.73
CA VAL A 734 1.42 -30.83 14.19
C VAL A 734 1.32 -32.14 14.98
N PRO A 735 0.34 -32.29 15.89
CA PRO A 735 0.24 -33.48 16.72
C PRO A 735 -0.20 -34.72 15.93
N GLY A 736 0.34 -35.89 16.30
CA GLY A 736 -0.20 -37.18 15.91
C GLY A 736 -1.49 -37.51 16.67
N ASP A 737 -2.11 -38.65 16.34
CA ASP A 737 -3.30 -39.14 17.05
C ASP A 737 -3.09 -40.58 17.54
N PRO A 738 -3.13 -40.86 18.86
CA PRO A 738 -3.31 -39.91 19.99
C PRO A 738 -2.01 -39.20 20.38
N SER A 739 -2.07 -37.93 20.79
CA SER A 739 -0.90 -37.19 21.29
C SER A 739 -1.11 -36.62 22.70
N PRO A 740 -0.20 -36.87 23.67
CA PRO A 740 -0.14 -36.06 24.89
C PRO A 740 0.29 -34.63 24.52
N ALA A 741 -0.14 -33.64 25.30
CA ALA A 741 0.34 -32.26 25.15
C ALA A 741 1.86 -32.22 25.41
N GLN A 742 2.66 -32.04 24.36
CA GLN A 742 4.11 -31.88 24.48
C GLN A 742 4.46 -30.39 24.48
N ASN A 743 5.12 -29.93 25.54
CA ASN A 743 5.73 -28.60 25.58
C ASN A 743 7.15 -28.68 24.97
N LEU A 744 7.26 -28.50 23.65
CA LEU A 744 8.55 -28.51 22.93
C LEU A 744 9.12 -27.09 22.79
N ALA A 745 9.24 -26.36 23.91
CA ALA A 745 9.99 -25.11 23.90
C ALA A 745 11.48 -25.40 23.66
N ILE A 746 12.09 -24.69 22.71
CA ILE A 746 13.47 -24.93 22.28
C ILE A 746 14.31 -23.69 22.55
N SER A 747 15.56 -23.87 22.98
CA SER A 747 16.51 -22.77 23.10
C SER A 747 17.31 -22.59 21.81
N LEU A 748 17.30 -21.38 21.26
CA LEU A 748 18.10 -20.98 20.10
C LEU A 748 18.85 -19.69 20.43
N SER A 749 20.19 -19.75 20.49
CA SER A 749 21.05 -18.57 20.69
C SER A 749 20.58 -17.70 21.87
N TYR A 750 20.35 -18.33 23.03
CA TYR A 750 19.86 -17.73 24.27
C TYR A 750 18.40 -17.22 24.25
N SER A 751 17.68 -17.41 23.14
CA SER A 751 16.24 -17.11 23.03
C SER A 751 15.42 -18.39 23.16
N MET A 752 14.30 -18.34 23.88
CA MET A 752 13.35 -19.46 23.95
C MET A 752 12.30 -19.32 22.84
N ILE A 753 12.20 -20.32 21.98
CA ILE A 753 11.19 -20.42 20.94
C ILE A 753 10.10 -21.37 21.43
N SER A 754 8.91 -20.81 21.64
CA SER A 754 7.73 -21.55 22.05
C SER A 754 6.88 -21.94 20.83
N PRO A 755 6.18 -23.09 20.88
CA PRO A 755 5.26 -23.48 19.82
C PRO A 755 4.15 -22.44 19.61
N SER A 756 3.89 -22.07 18.36
CA SER A 756 2.77 -21.21 17.97
C SER A 756 1.55 -22.05 17.56
N ALA A 757 0.35 -21.48 17.72
CA ALA A 757 -0.88 -22.13 17.26
C ALA A 757 -1.02 -22.09 15.72
N SER A 758 -0.37 -21.11 15.09
CA SER A 758 -0.30 -20.94 13.64
C SER A 758 1.00 -20.27 13.24
N ALA A 759 1.49 -20.57 12.05
CA ALA A 759 2.69 -19.97 11.47
C ALA A 759 2.40 -19.48 10.05
N ARG A 760 3.08 -18.40 9.61
CA ARG A 760 2.92 -17.88 8.25
C ARG A 760 4.10 -18.32 7.39
N ASN A 761 3.83 -19.21 6.45
CA ASN A 761 4.83 -19.82 5.58
C ASN A 761 4.54 -19.47 4.11
N LEU A 762 5.48 -18.80 3.45
CA LEU A 762 5.37 -18.34 2.04
C LEU A 762 3.99 -17.74 1.71
N GLY A 763 3.49 -16.86 2.57
CA GLY A 763 2.21 -16.18 2.37
C GLY A 763 0.95 -16.93 2.84
N VAL A 764 1.05 -18.22 3.16
CA VAL A 764 -0.05 -19.07 3.66
C VAL A 764 0.03 -19.19 5.19
N THR A 765 -1.12 -19.15 5.87
CA THR A 765 -1.19 -19.34 7.33
C THR A 765 -1.59 -20.77 7.63
N MET A 766 -0.68 -21.53 8.25
CA MET A 766 -0.89 -22.93 8.63
C MET A 766 -1.17 -23.01 10.13
N ASP A 767 -2.15 -23.82 10.52
CA ASP A 767 -2.45 -24.14 11.92
C ASP A 767 -2.00 -25.56 12.27
N ASN A 768 -1.98 -25.87 13.56
CA ASN A 768 -1.53 -27.18 14.06
C ASN A 768 -2.41 -28.36 13.59
N GLN A 769 -3.61 -28.12 13.07
CA GLN A 769 -4.49 -29.15 12.50
C GLN A 769 -4.38 -29.23 10.97
N LEU A 770 -3.59 -28.36 10.33
CA LEU A 770 -3.56 -28.19 8.87
C LEU A 770 -4.96 -27.92 8.31
N SER A 771 -5.80 -27.18 9.05
CA SER A 771 -7.17 -26.84 8.63
C SER A 771 -7.21 -25.64 7.66
N PHE A 772 -6.18 -24.80 7.69
CA PHE A 772 -6.06 -23.55 6.92
C PHE A 772 -7.20 -22.55 7.17
N SER A 773 -7.96 -22.70 8.25
CA SER A 773 -9.15 -21.90 8.54
C SER A 773 -8.87 -20.40 8.63
N SER A 774 -7.79 -20.01 9.33
CA SER A 774 -7.32 -18.62 9.41
C SER A 774 -6.91 -18.07 8.05
N HIS A 775 -6.22 -18.88 7.23
CA HIS A 775 -5.83 -18.49 5.88
C HIS A 775 -7.06 -18.23 4.99
N VAL A 776 -8.00 -19.18 4.94
CA VAL A 776 -9.25 -19.05 4.18
C VAL A 776 -10.03 -17.80 4.61
N THR A 777 -10.10 -17.53 5.91
CA THR A 777 -10.78 -16.34 6.46
C THR A 777 -10.12 -15.04 5.98
N ASN A 778 -8.79 -14.96 6.06
CA ASN A 778 -8.03 -13.78 5.65
C ASN A 778 -8.14 -13.52 4.14
N VAL A 779 -8.04 -14.57 3.31
CA VAL A 779 -8.24 -14.47 1.85
C VAL A 779 -9.66 -14.02 1.53
N THR A 780 -10.67 -14.59 2.19
CA THR A 780 -12.08 -14.20 2.04
C THR A 780 -12.29 -12.72 2.36
N HIS A 781 -11.76 -12.24 3.49
CA HIS A 781 -11.88 -10.84 3.90
C HIS A 781 -11.23 -9.89 2.89
N SER A 782 -10.01 -10.21 2.45
CA SER A 782 -9.30 -9.41 1.43
C SER A 782 -10.07 -9.37 0.11
N CYS A 783 -10.61 -10.50 -0.34
CA CYS A 783 -11.40 -10.58 -1.57
C CYS A 783 -12.71 -9.80 -1.47
N ARG A 784 -13.43 -9.85 -0.35
CA ARG A 784 -14.65 -9.05 -0.12
C ARG A 784 -14.37 -7.56 -0.19
N PHE A 785 -13.29 -7.11 0.45
CA PHE A 785 -12.86 -5.71 0.39
C PHE A 785 -12.59 -5.27 -1.05
N LEU A 786 -11.94 -6.12 -1.86
CA LEU A 786 -11.66 -5.82 -3.26
C LEU A 786 -12.92 -5.84 -4.13
N LEU A 787 -13.81 -6.82 -3.98
CA LEU A 787 -15.09 -6.87 -4.67
C LEU A 787 -15.95 -5.65 -4.34
N TYR A 788 -15.99 -5.22 -3.08
CA TYR A 788 -16.67 -4.00 -2.65
C TYR A 788 -16.12 -2.76 -3.37
N ASN A 789 -14.80 -2.63 -3.42
CA ASN A 789 -14.13 -1.54 -4.11
C ASN A 789 -14.37 -1.54 -5.63
N ILE A 790 -14.36 -2.73 -6.26
CA ILE A 790 -14.71 -2.89 -7.68
C ILE A 790 -16.17 -2.47 -7.90
N ARG A 791 -17.10 -2.90 -7.05
CA ARG A 791 -18.53 -2.54 -7.14
C ARG A 791 -18.76 -1.03 -7.08
N ARG A 792 -17.99 -0.29 -6.27
CA ARG A 792 -18.10 1.19 -6.18
C ARG A 792 -17.75 1.90 -7.48
N ILE A 793 -16.81 1.35 -8.24
CA ILE A 793 -16.33 1.95 -9.49
C ILE A 793 -16.93 1.29 -10.73
N GLN A 794 -17.61 0.15 -10.57
CA GLN A 794 -18.25 -0.64 -11.64
C GLN A 794 -19.11 0.20 -12.61
N PRO A 795 -19.85 1.24 -12.18
CA PRO A 795 -20.58 2.11 -13.11
C PRO A 795 -19.71 2.85 -14.13
N PHE A 796 -18.40 2.95 -13.88
CA PHE A 796 -17.41 3.59 -14.75
C PHE A 796 -16.57 2.57 -15.55
N LEU A 797 -16.84 1.27 -15.40
CA LEU A 797 -16.09 0.19 -16.05
C LEU A 797 -16.90 -0.43 -17.19
N SER A 798 -16.20 -0.88 -18.24
CA SER A 798 -16.78 -1.84 -19.18
C SER A 798 -16.85 -3.23 -18.54
N THR A 799 -17.68 -4.12 -19.09
CA THR A 799 -17.74 -5.53 -18.66
C THR A 799 -16.37 -6.20 -18.73
N GLN A 800 -15.63 -5.97 -19.82
CA GLN A 800 -14.28 -6.49 -20.00
C GLN A 800 -13.31 -5.97 -18.94
N ALA A 801 -13.30 -4.66 -18.67
CA ALA A 801 -12.44 -4.07 -17.63
C ALA A 801 -12.79 -4.61 -16.23
N THR A 802 -14.08 -4.84 -15.95
CA THR A 802 -14.55 -5.45 -14.71
C THR A 802 -14.07 -6.90 -14.58
N GLN A 803 -14.15 -7.68 -15.66
CA GLN A 803 -13.65 -9.06 -15.68
C GLN A 803 -12.13 -9.12 -15.42
N VAL A 804 -11.34 -8.29 -16.11
CA VAL A 804 -9.88 -8.23 -15.90
C VAL A 804 -9.53 -7.82 -14.46
N LEU A 805 -10.31 -6.91 -13.88
CA LEU A 805 -10.17 -6.51 -12.49
C LEU A 805 -10.42 -7.65 -11.50
N VAL A 806 -11.56 -8.32 -11.66
CA VAL A 806 -11.92 -9.46 -10.83
C VAL A 806 -10.87 -10.55 -10.96
N GLN A 807 -10.43 -10.86 -12.18
CA GLN A 807 -9.37 -11.84 -12.43
C GLN A 807 -8.05 -11.45 -11.73
N SER A 808 -7.61 -10.21 -11.91
CA SER A 808 -6.29 -9.75 -11.43
C SER A 808 -6.23 -9.49 -9.92
N LEU A 809 -7.34 -9.09 -9.29
CA LEU A 809 -7.38 -8.74 -7.87
C LEU A 809 -8.02 -9.81 -6.99
N VAL A 810 -9.05 -10.48 -7.48
CA VAL A 810 -9.83 -11.44 -6.68
C VAL A 810 -9.41 -12.87 -7.01
N ILE A 811 -9.54 -13.28 -8.27
CA ILE A 811 -9.25 -14.66 -8.68
C ILE A 811 -7.77 -15.00 -8.46
N SER A 812 -6.83 -14.10 -8.79
CA SER A 812 -5.41 -14.29 -8.50
C SER A 812 -5.07 -14.55 -7.02
N ARG A 813 -5.87 -14.02 -6.09
CA ARG A 813 -5.73 -14.27 -4.64
C ARG A 813 -6.35 -15.60 -4.24
N LEU A 814 -7.44 -15.99 -4.88
CA LEU A 814 -8.05 -17.30 -4.69
C LEU A 814 -7.18 -18.43 -5.27
N ASP A 815 -6.48 -18.17 -6.37
CA ASP A 815 -5.60 -19.14 -7.04
C ASP A 815 -4.27 -19.33 -6.32
N TYR A 816 -3.81 -18.34 -5.56
CA TYR A 816 -2.52 -18.41 -4.88
C TYR A 816 -2.47 -19.56 -3.85
N CYS A 817 -1.66 -20.58 -4.14
CA CYS A 817 -1.47 -21.77 -3.30
C CYS A 817 -2.77 -22.55 -2.99
N ASN A 818 -3.75 -22.51 -3.90
CA ASN A 818 -5.05 -23.14 -3.66
C ASN A 818 -5.00 -24.68 -3.64
N SER A 819 -3.96 -25.30 -4.22
CA SER A 819 -3.77 -26.75 -4.21
C SER A 819 -3.63 -27.30 -2.78
N LEU A 820 -3.16 -26.48 -1.83
CA LEU A 820 -3.07 -26.85 -0.41
C LEU A 820 -4.44 -27.09 0.24
N LEU A 821 -5.50 -26.54 -0.36
CA LEU A 821 -6.87 -26.65 0.16
C LEU A 821 -7.60 -27.89 -0.38
N ALA A 822 -6.96 -28.64 -1.28
CA ALA A 822 -7.52 -29.87 -1.82
C ALA A 822 -7.72 -30.91 -0.70
N GLY A 823 -8.87 -31.60 -0.72
CA GLY A 823 -9.20 -32.61 0.28
C GLY A 823 -9.74 -32.06 1.61
N LEU A 824 -9.78 -30.74 1.80
CA LEU A 824 -10.44 -30.15 2.97
C LEU A 824 -11.97 -30.31 2.91
N PRO A 825 -12.65 -30.38 4.07
CA PRO A 825 -14.11 -30.42 4.14
C PRO A 825 -14.78 -29.26 3.39
N LEU A 826 -15.90 -29.55 2.70
CA LEU A 826 -16.63 -28.55 1.90
C LEU A 826 -17.06 -27.31 2.71
N ASN A 827 -17.39 -27.47 3.99
CA ASN A 827 -17.74 -26.36 4.87
C ASN A 827 -16.56 -25.40 5.12
N ALA A 828 -15.31 -25.90 5.14
CA ALA A 828 -14.12 -25.09 5.34
C ALA A 828 -13.80 -24.22 4.10
N ILE A 829 -14.02 -24.74 2.89
CA ILE A 829 -13.74 -24.02 1.63
C ILE A 829 -14.95 -23.23 1.08
N ARG A 830 -16.16 -23.48 1.59
CA ARG A 830 -17.40 -22.78 1.19
C ARG A 830 -17.26 -21.25 1.16
N PRO A 831 -16.58 -20.57 2.10
CA PRO A 831 -16.38 -19.12 2.01
C PRO A 831 -15.71 -18.66 0.72
N LEU A 832 -14.73 -19.42 0.21
CA LEU A 832 -14.03 -19.11 -1.04
C LEU A 832 -14.95 -19.30 -2.25
N GLN A 833 -15.77 -20.36 -2.25
CA GLN A 833 -16.79 -20.57 -3.29
C GLN A 833 -17.80 -19.41 -3.31
N MET A 834 -18.20 -18.89 -2.15
CA MET A 834 -19.07 -17.72 -2.09
C MET A 834 -18.43 -16.47 -2.69
N ILE A 835 -17.10 -16.31 -2.59
CA ILE A 835 -16.37 -15.23 -3.28
C ILE A 835 -16.43 -15.43 -4.79
N GLN A 836 -16.20 -16.65 -5.29
CA GLN A 836 -16.32 -16.94 -6.73
C GLN A 836 -17.73 -16.66 -7.24
N ASN A 837 -18.76 -17.05 -6.48
CA ASN A 837 -20.15 -16.77 -6.83
C ASN A 837 -20.52 -15.29 -6.79
N ALA A 838 -19.85 -14.48 -5.96
CA ALA A 838 -20.03 -13.03 -5.91
C ALA A 838 -19.21 -12.28 -6.97
N ALA A 839 -18.17 -12.93 -7.49
CA ALA A 839 -17.30 -12.43 -8.53
C ALA A 839 -17.86 -12.68 -9.94
N ALA A 840 -18.54 -13.83 -10.13
CA ALA A 840 -19.37 -14.15 -11.29
C ALA A 840 -20.63 -13.27 -11.31
#